data_AF-A0A1T1DII4-F1
#
_entry.id   AF-A0A1T1DII4-F1
#
_cell.length_a   1.000
_cell.length_b   1.000
_cell.length_c   1.000
_cell.angle_alpha   90.00
_cell.angle_beta   90.00
_cell.angle_gamma   90.00
#
_symmetry.space_group_name_H-M   'P 1'
#
loop_
_entity.id
_entity.type
_entity.pdbx_description
1 polymer ?
#
loop_
_entity_poly.entity_id
_entity_poly.type
_entity_poly.pdbx_seq_one_letter_code
_entity_poly.pdbx_strand_id
1 'polypeptide(L)'
;MKNKKEKVIILGGGLGSLVTAYEITSKPDWKEHYDITIYQLGWRLGGKGASGRNQDVFNRIEEHGLHIWFGFYDHAFQLIRKCYEELSRPLTSPLAIWEEAFKPANFFVLQEFVNGSYQPWPFHFPMNDRIPGDTTELPDPVVYPSMILEYLNEYYKNRKQYIFPENEYAKDHTIWKEILEWIGDAVDETDLDVIGKAILVLKNLLNQLSKDFPHDRFLKLIDQFVDGLWTKMEKRIESNTEARRFWILVDFSLTNIKGMIRDKVFENGFESIDDFDYREWLKLHGASELTINSAIVQGIYGLVFAGRSQYTFAAGTALKGALRMLFTYKGAVAYRMQAGMGDVIFTPIYEILKQRGVQIKFFHRVRELIPGSSDGQSWIQTVKIGKQVNLKKDEYSPLVDVKGLGCWPSEPIYDQIVEGETLKKYHIDLEDYWSKWQDKEEIVLEYGKDFDRIVFGISIGAIPFLCPKILEQNSNWKQMIESVQTCLTDAFQLWMYPDIAGLGWKYWKNEPPVLGSYVEPFDTWCDMSHLINRESWSDSLSPNHIAYFCGPSPPGIAPIDPLVDPNISKQMEKLKERVIQFLQENAQSIWPNSVQAAGFNWDLLLDPDKTKGSKRIESQYLRLNIQPTERYVLSIKGSTKYRLSAGKNGYSNLVITGDWIENSVLNAGCVESTVVSGIQAAKCFC
;
A
#
# COMPACT_ATOMS: atom_id res chain seq x y z
N MET A 1 -28.80 -31.73 24.18
CA MET A 1 -28.94 -31.03 22.87
C MET A 1 -27.52 -30.95 22.30
N LYS A 2 -27.25 -31.53 21.13
CA LYS A 2 -25.91 -31.37 20.49
C LYS A 2 -25.67 -29.87 20.28
N ASN A 3 -24.51 -29.34 20.66
CA ASN A 3 -24.16 -27.94 20.45
C ASN A 3 -24.42 -27.57 18.98
N LYS A 4 -25.40 -26.68 18.74
CA LYS A 4 -25.67 -26.14 17.41
C LYS A 4 -24.46 -25.28 17.03
N LYS A 5 -23.81 -25.58 15.91
CA LYS A 5 -22.74 -24.73 15.38
C LYS A 5 -23.28 -23.33 15.09
N GLU A 6 -22.52 -22.32 15.44
CA GLU A 6 -22.80 -20.92 15.08
C GLU A 6 -22.54 -20.74 13.58
N LYS A 7 -23.54 -20.24 12.85
CA LYS A 7 -23.45 -19.99 11.41
C LYS A 7 -22.81 -18.62 11.18
N VAL A 8 -21.63 -18.60 10.57
CA VAL A 8 -20.89 -17.37 10.27
C VAL A 8 -20.91 -17.13 8.77
N ILE A 9 -21.47 -15.99 8.35
CA ILE A 9 -21.35 -15.54 6.97
C ILE A 9 -20.31 -14.43 6.88
N ILE A 10 -19.45 -14.52 5.86
CA ILE A 10 -18.41 -13.54 5.59
C ILE A 10 -18.73 -12.90 4.24
N LEU A 11 -18.84 -11.58 4.24
CA LEU A 11 -19.26 -10.77 3.10
C LEU A 11 -18.03 -10.11 2.48
N GLY A 12 -17.70 -10.51 1.25
CA GLY A 12 -16.51 -10.09 0.53
C GLY A 12 -15.30 -10.98 0.81
N GLY A 13 -14.53 -11.30 -0.22
CA GLY A 13 -13.34 -12.14 -0.21
C GLY A 13 -12.03 -11.36 -0.38
N GLY A 14 -11.97 -10.16 0.18
CA GLY A 14 -10.73 -9.40 0.32
C GLY A 14 -9.87 -9.93 1.47
N LEU A 15 -8.62 -9.43 1.57
CA LEU A 15 -7.63 -9.93 2.53
C LEU A 15 -8.12 -9.94 3.98
N GLY A 16 -8.78 -8.88 4.45
CA GLY A 16 -9.28 -8.81 5.83
C GLY A 16 -10.25 -9.95 6.17
N SER A 17 -11.21 -10.20 5.28
CA SER A 17 -12.16 -11.32 5.40
C SER A 17 -11.47 -12.68 5.41
N LEU A 18 -10.52 -12.88 4.50
CA LEU A 18 -9.82 -14.15 4.36
C LEU A 18 -8.92 -14.43 5.55
N VAL A 19 -8.26 -13.40 6.09
CA VAL A 19 -7.51 -13.50 7.35
C VAL A 19 -8.44 -13.81 8.51
N THR A 20 -9.60 -13.17 8.61
CA THR A 20 -10.58 -13.51 9.66
C THR A 20 -11.01 -14.97 9.58
N ALA A 21 -11.34 -15.48 8.39
CA ALA A 21 -11.67 -16.88 8.19
C ALA A 21 -10.49 -17.81 8.55
N TYR A 22 -9.27 -17.44 8.13
CA TYR A 22 -8.06 -18.20 8.41
C TYR A 22 -7.79 -18.29 9.91
N GLU A 23 -7.87 -17.18 10.65
CA GLU A 23 -7.64 -17.13 12.09
C GLU A 23 -8.72 -17.90 12.87
N ILE A 24 -10.01 -17.77 12.52
CA ILE A 24 -11.09 -18.55 13.15
C ILE A 24 -10.84 -20.05 12.95
N THR A 25 -10.49 -20.45 11.72
CA THR A 25 -10.27 -21.86 11.37
C THR A 25 -8.92 -22.41 11.79
N SER A 26 -8.04 -21.58 12.34
CA SER A 26 -6.76 -22.01 12.93
C SER A 26 -6.90 -22.47 14.38
N LYS A 27 -8.05 -22.22 15.02
CA LYS A 27 -8.34 -22.72 16.35
C LYS A 27 -8.60 -24.24 16.32
N PRO A 28 -8.11 -25.01 17.31
CA PRO A 28 -8.52 -26.40 17.50
C PRO A 28 -10.04 -26.52 17.57
N ASP A 29 -10.58 -27.61 17.02
CA ASP A 29 -12.01 -27.95 17.09
C ASP A 29 -12.99 -26.89 16.57
N TRP A 30 -12.52 -25.90 15.78
CA TRP A 30 -13.39 -24.84 15.23
C TRP A 30 -14.61 -25.41 14.50
N LYS A 31 -14.46 -26.58 13.86
CA LYS A 31 -15.54 -27.27 13.14
C LYS A 31 -16.67 -27.71 14.06
N GLU A 32 -16.45 -27.86 15.36
CA GLU A 32 -17.50 -28.16 16.34
C GLU A 32 -18.30 -26.90 16.73
N HIS A 33 -17.71 -25.72 16.53
CA HIS A 33 -18.25 -24.44 16.94
C HIS A 33 -18.87 -23.64 15.79
N TYR A 34 -18.30 -23.72 14.58
CA TYR A 34 -18.65 -22.82 13.47
C TYR A 34 -18.99 -23.56 12.17
N ASP A 35 -19.93 -22.98 11.42
CA ASP A 35 -20.15 -23.24 9.99
C ASP A 35 -19.92 -21.94 9.23
N ILE A 36 -18.91 -21.89 8.35
CA ILE A 36 -18.41 -20.64 7.76
C ILE A 36 -18.66 -20.64 6.26
N THR A 37 -19.36 -19.60 5.79
CA THR A 37 -19.60 -19.35 4.36
C THR A 37 -19.12 -17.96 3.95
N ILE A 38 -18.27 -17.88 2.94
CA ILE A 38 -17.80 -16.64 2.32
C ILE A 38 -18.60 -16.38 1.05
N TYR A 39 -19.24 -15.20 0.95
CA TYR A 39 -19.92 -14.74 -0.25
C TYR A 39 -19.04 -13.75 -1.00
N GLN A 40 -18.74 -14.07 -2.27
CA GLN A 40 -17.84 -13.30 -3.12
C GLN A 40 -18.55 -12.84 -4.40
N LEU A 41 -18.41 -11.55 -4.70
CA LEU A 41 -18.76 -10.94 -5.99
C LEU A 41 -17.90 -11.55 -7.11
N GLY A 42 -18.51 -11.90 -8.25
CA GLY A 42 -17.75 -12.38 -9.41
C GLY A 42 -17.00 -13.71 -9.15
N TRP A 43 -15.89 -13.92 -9.86
CA TRP A 43 -15.25 -15.23 -10.00
C TRP A 43 -13.95 -15.40 -9.20
N ARG A 44 -13.42 -14.33 -8.59
CA ARG A 44 -12.11 -14.34 -7.95
C ARG A 44 -12.11 -13.69 -6.56
N LEU A 45 -11.14 -14.10 -5.74
CA LEU A 45 -10.85 -13.47 -4.45
C LEU A 45 -9.76 -12.40 -4.62
N GLY A 46 -9.52 -11.62 -3.58
CA GLY A 46 -8.39 -10.68 -3.52
C GLY A 46 -8.79 -9.25 -3.14
N GLY A 47 -10.00 -8.83 -3.51
CA GLY A 47 -10.40 -7.43 -3.39
C GLY A 47 -9.37 -6.51 -4.06
N LYS A 48 -8.91 -5.48 -3.34
CA LYS A 48 -7.88 -4.55 -3.86
C LYS A 48 -6.52 -5.21 -4.17
N GLY A 49 -6.27 -6.41 -3.64
CA GLY A 49 -5.06 -7.20 -3.92
C GLY A 49 -5.23 -8.23 -5.04
N ALA A 50 -6.37 -8.23 -5.74
CA ALA A 50 -6.59 -9.17 -6.84
C ALA A 50 -5.57 -8.95 -7.97
N SER A 51 -5.24 -10.03 -8.68
CA SER A 51 -4.53 -9.98 -9.96
C SER A 51 -5.20 -10.97 -10.92
N GLY A 52 -5.05 -10.75 -12.22
CA GLY A 52 -5.60 -11.61 -13.27
C GLY A 52 -4.53 -12.23 -14.15
N ARG A 53 -4.79 -13.44 -14.66
CA ARG A 53 -4.09 -14.06 -15.76
C ARG A 53 -4.90 -13.87 -17.03
N ASN A 54 -4.39 -13.06 -17.94
CA ASN A 54 -5.03 -12.86 -19.23
C ASN A 54 -4.68 -14.03 -20.15
N GLN A 55 -5.58 -15.02 -20.24
CA GLN A 55 -5.36 -16.24 -21.00
C GLN A 55 -5.31 -15.99 -22.51
N ASP A 56 -5.94 -14.91 -22.99
CA ASP A 56 -5.91 -14.52 -24.40
C ASP A 56 -4.58 -13.85 -24.79
N VAL A 57 -3.82 -13.35 -23.80
CA VAL A 57 -2.50 -12.71 -23.99
C VAL A 57 -1.44 -13.43 -23.15
N PHE A 58 -1.16 -14.68 -23.53
CA PHE A 58 -0.05 -15.48 -22.98
C PHE A 58 -0.04 -15.60 -21.45
N ASN A 59 -1.19 -15.65 -20.79
CA ASN A 59 -1.31 -15.71 -19.32
C ASN A 59 -0.55 -14.58 -18.60
N ARG A 60 -0.41 -13.41 -19.24
CA ARG A 60 0.26 -12.26 -18.63
C ARG A 60 -0.45 -11.84 -17.34
N ILE A 61 0.32 -11.27 -16.41
CA ILE A 61 -0.17 -10.84 -15.10
C ILE A 61 -0.70 -9.42 -15.22
N GLU A 62 -1.99 -9.27 -14.97
CA GLU A 62 -2.71 -8.00 -14.93
C GLU A 62 -3.00 -7.65 -13.47
N GLU A 63 -2.23 -6.73 -12.92
CA GLU A 63 -2.34 -6.34 -11.51
C GLU A 63 -3.52 -5.38 -11.31
N HIS A 64 -4.23 -5.51 -10.18
CA HIS A 64 -5.22 -4.51 -9.79
C HIS A 64 -4.56 -3.18 -9.37
N GLY A 65 -3.41 -3.27 -8.69
CA GLY A 65 -2.73 -2.17 -8.04
C GLY A 65 -1.28 -2.53 -7.72
N LEU A 66 -0.40 -1.54 -7.60
CA LEU A 66 0.95 -1.77 -7.09
C LEU A 66 0.90 -1.97 -5.58
N HIS A 67 1.29 -3.15 -5.11
CA HIS A 67 1.40 -3.46 -3.69
C HIS A 67 2.85 -3.69 -3.30
N ILE A 68 3.43 -2.72 -2.59
CA ILE A 68 4.79 -2.84 -2.06
C ILE A 68 4.71 -3.59 -0.73
N TRP A 69 5.32 -4.76 -0.67
CA TRP A 69 5.34 -5.57 0.55
C TRP A 69 6.53 -5.18 1.42
N PHE A 70 6.33 -4.25 2.36
CA PHE A 70 7.42 -3.75 3.19
C PHE A 70 7.90 -4.78 4.22
N GLY A 71 9.21 -4.80 4.49
CA GLY A 71 9.84 -5.72 5.46
C GLY A 71 9.44 -5.47 6.92
N PHE A 72 8.66 -4.44 7.21
CA PHE A 72 8.07 -4.19 8.54
C PHE A 72 6.63 -4.73 8.68
N TYR A 73 6.06 -5.31 7.61
CA TYR A 73 4.72 -5.91 7.61
C TYR A 73 4.72 -7.27 8.33
N ASP A 74 5.09 -7.26 9.60
CA ASP A 74 5.36 -8.48 10.37
C ASP A 74 4.14 -9.39 10.50
N HIS A 75 2.94 -8.84 10.70
CA HIS A 75 1.73 -9.67 10.79
C HIS A 75 1.41 -10.31 9.43
N ALA A 76 1.59 -9.55 8.35
CA ALA A 76 1.39 -10.09 7.01
C ALA A 76 2.40 -11.21 6.68
N PHE A 77 3.67 -11.05 7.07
CA PHE A 77 4.66 -12.11 6.91
C PHE A 77 4.39 -13.32 7.80
N GLN A 78 3.94 -13.14 9.05
CA GLN A 78 3.53 -14.26 9.90
C GLN A 78 2.41 -15.08 9.26
N LEU A 79 1.39 -14.42 8.72
CA LEU A 79 0.30 -15.08 8.01
C LEU A 79 0.84 -15.91 6.84
N ILE A 80 1.59 -15.26 5.94
CA ILE A 80 2.08 -15.92 4.72
C ILE A 80 3.02 -17.07 5.03
N ARG A 81 3.95 -16.91 5.98
CA ARG A 81 4.85 -18.00 6.41
C ARG A 81 4.05 -19.22 6.86
N LYS A 82 3.05 -19.02 7.71
CA LYS A 82 2.16 -20.10 8.17
C LYS A 82 1.37 -20.72 7.01
N CYS A 83 0.88 -19.92 6.06
CA CYS A 83 0.15 -20.46 4.91
C CYS A 83 1.03 -21.36 4.04
N TYR A 84 2.25 -20.92 3.70
CA TYR A 84 3.17 -21.73 2.90
C TYR A 84 3.64 -22.98 3.65
N GLU A 85 3.88 -22.88 4.96
CA GLU A 85 4.20 -24.02 5.82
C GLU A 85 3.05 -25.04 5.86
N GLU A 86 1.81 -24.61 6.10
CA GLU A 86 0.64 -25.49 6.18
C GLU A 86 0.33 -26.18 4.85
N LEU A 87 0.47 -25.48 3.72
CA LEU A 87 0.27 -26.08 2.42
C LEU A 87 1.30 -27.17 2.11
N SER A 88 2.50 -27.06 2.68
CA SER A 88 3.56 -28.07 2.59
C SER A 88 3.74 -28.61 1.16
N ARG A 89 3.75 -27.69 0.18
CA ARG A 89 3.86 -28.06 -1.24
C ARG A 89 5.19 -28.80 -1.47
N PRO A 90 5.24 -29.79 -2.37
CA PRO A 90 6.51 -30.42 -2.75
C PRO A 90 7.53 -29.36 -3.18
N LEU A 91 8.80 -29.49 -2.77
CA LEU A 91 9.86 -28.54 -3.15
C LEU A 91 10.13 -28.49 -4.67
N THR A 92 9.57 -29.43 -5.44
CA THR A 92 9.57 -29.39 -6.91
C THR A 92 8.49 -28.48 -7.49
N SER A 93 7.49 -28.10 -6.68
CA SER A 93 6.43 -27.19 -7.09
C SER A 93 6.97 -25.76 -7.13
N PRO A 94 6.53 -24.94 -8.10
CA PRO A 94 6.90 -23.53 -8.12
C PRO A 94 6.39 -22.80 -6.86
N LEU A 95 7.23 -21.95 -6.27
CA LEU A 95 6.89 -21.17 -5.08
C LEU A 95 6.39 -22.08 -3.95
N ALA A 96 7.17 -23.12 -3.64
CA ALA A 96 6.79 -24.11 -2.62
C ALA A 96 6.86 -23.52 -1.21
N ILE A 97 7.82 -22.62 -0.97
CA ILE A 97 8.06 -21.95 0.31
C ILE A 97 8.00 -20.43 0.15
N TRP A 98 7.76 -19.71 1.25
CA TRP A 98 7.58 -18.26 1.20
C TRP A 98 8.84 -17.51 0.72
N GLU A 99 10.05 -18.03 1.00
CA GLU A 99 11.32 -17.45 0.55
C GLU A 99 11.48 -17.51 -0.98
N GLU A 100 10.81 -18.44 -1.65
CA GLU A 100 10.73 -18.47 -3.11
C GLU A 100 9.73 -17.46 -3.63
N ALA A 101 8.63 -17.23 -2.90
CA ALA A 101 7.56 -16.33 -3.28
C ALA A 101 7.87 -14.85 -3.04
N PHE A 102 8.77 -14.54 -2.10
CA PHE A 102 9.16 -13.18 -1.74
C PHE A 102 10.68 -13.01 -1.82
N LYS A 103 11.14 -12.09 -2.68
CA LYS A 103 12.57 -11.75 -2.80
C LYS A 103 12.86 -10.34 -2.31
N PRO A 104 13.95 -10.11 -1.57
CA PRO A 104 14.38 -8.78 -1.14
C PRO A 104 14.38 -7.74 -2.27
N ALA A 105 13.99 -6.51 -1.95
CA ALA A 105 14.12 -5.33 -2.80
C ALA A 105 14.50 -4.12 -1.95
N ASN A 106 15.68 -3.56 -2.21
CA ASN A 106 16.32 -2.54 -1.39
C ASN A 106 16.64 -1.25 -2.14
N PHE A 107 16.33 -1.19 -3.44
CA PHE A 107 16.59 -0.04 -4.28
C PHE A 107 15.32 0.75 -4.59
N PHE A 108 15.25 1.97 -4.08
CA PHE A 108 14.18 2.93 -4.34
C PHE A 108 14.74 4.20 -4.96
N VAL A 109 13.95 4.88 -5.78
CA VAL A 109 14.34 6.17 -6.37
C VAL A 109 13.23 7.18 -6.17
N LEU A 110 13.54 8.31 -5.55
CA LEU A 110 12.61 9.45 -5.52
C LEU A 110 12.98 10.43 -6.61
N GLN A 111 11.98 10.97 -7.31
CA GLN A 111 12.18 12.00 -8.32
C GLN A 111 12.09 13.37 -7.68
N GLU A 112 13.14 14.16 -7.88
CA GLU A 112 13.27 15.49 -7.29
C GLU A 112 13.21 16.55 -8.38
N PHE A 113 12.27 17.48 -8.29
CA PHE A 113 12.14 18.54 -9.29
C PHE A 113 13.04 19.73 -8.94
N VAL A 114 14.10 19.93 -9.72
CA VAL A 114 15.12 20.97 -9.50
C VAL A 114 15.39 21.71 -10.80
N ASN A 115 15.32 23.04 -10.76
CA ASN A 115 15.63 23.92 -11.90
C ASN A 115 14.89 23.52 -13.20
N GLY A 116 13.61 23.16 -13.09
CA GLY A 116 12.79 22.77 -14.24
C GLY A 116 12.98 21.33 -14.74
N SER A 117 13.77 20.51 -14.05
CA SER A 117 14.07 19.13 -14.46
C SER A 117 13.92 18.14 -13.30
N TYR A 118 13.50 16.93 -13.59
CA TYR A 118 13.49 15.85 -12.61
C TYR A 118 14.88 15.22 -12.49
N GLN A 119 15.38 15.13 -11.26
CA GLN A 119 16.63 14.49 -10.91
C GLN A 119 16.36 13.28 -10.02
N PRO A 120 16.86 12.09 -10.40
CA PRO A 120 16.69 10.90 -9.58
C PRO A 120 17.52 10.99 -8.29
N TRP A 121 16.89 10.66 -7.17
CA TRP A 121 17.51 10.47 -5.86
C TRP A 121 17.45 8.98 -5.49
N PRO A 122 18.51 8.21 -5.77
CA PRO A 122 18.56 6.79 -5.44
C PRO A 122 18.82 6.57 -3.95
N PHE A 123 18.10 5.60 -3.38
CA PHE A 123 18.24 5.09 -2.03
C PHE A 123 18.54 3.58 -2.07
N HIS A 124 19.62 3.19 -1.40
CA HIS A 124 19.95 1.79 -1.12
C HIS A 124 19.77 1.56 0.37
N PHE A 125 18.75 0.79 0.72
CA PHE A 125 18.52 0.39 2.10
C PHE A 125 19.39 -0.83 2.44
N PRO A 126 20.13 -0.82 3.57
CA PRO A 126 20.95 -1.96 3.93
C PRO A 126 20.08 -3.17 4.27
N MET A 127 20.58 -4.38 3.98
CA MET A 127 19.96 -5.59 4.53
C MET A 127 20.36 -5.80 5.99
N ASN A 128 19.58 -6.59 6.72
CA ASN A 128 19.93 -7.07 8.06
C ASN A 128 19.59 -8.56 8.21
N ASP A 129 20.13 -9.21 9.26
CA ASP A 129 19.98 -10.66 9.45
C ASP A 129 18.65 -11.07 10.10
N ARG A 130 17.70 -10.14 10.24
CA ARG A 130 16.38 -10.43 10.84
C ARG A 130 15.42 -10.98 9.79
N ILE A 131 14.47 -11.81 10.20
CA ILE A 131 13.48 -12.38 9.29
C ILE A 131 12.12 -11.68 9.51
N PRO A 132 11.45 -11.16 8.46
CA PRO A 132 10.11 -10.60 8.59
C PRO A 132 9.11 -11.56 9.24
N GLY A 133 8.29 -11.03 10.16
CA GLY A 133 7.30 -11.81 10.88
C GLY A 133 7.85 -12.62 12.07
N ASP A 134 9.16 -12.61 12.36
CA ASP A 134 9.69 -13.26 13.56
C ASP A 134 9.17 -12.63 14.86
N THR A 135 8.96 -11.32 14.85
CA THR A 135 8.38 -10.58 15.99
C THR A 135 7.54 -9.42 15.50
N THR A 136 6.42 -9.20 16.18
CA THR A 136 5.53 -8.05 16.00
C THR A 136 5.78 -6.96 17.04
N GLU A 137 6.78 -7.13 17.91
CA GLU A 137 7.19 -6.12 18.88
C GLU A 137 7.80 -4.92 18.17
N LEU A 138 7.35 -3.73 18.56
CA LEU A 138 7.86 -2.47 18.06
C LEU A 138 8.75 -1.82 19.13
N PRO A 139 9.81 -1.10 18.74
CA PRO A 139 10.58 -0.32 19.70
C PRO A 139 9.69 0.76 20.33
N ASP A 140 9.99 1.11 21.57
CA ASP A 140 9.37 2.23 22.26
C ASP A 140 9.57 3.52 21.41
N PRO A 141 8.53 4.35 21.20
CA PRO A 141 8.64 5.60 20.47
C PRO A 141 9.82 6.50 20.89
N VAL A 142 10.24 6.46 22.16
CA VAL A 142 11.38 7.26 22.67
C VAL A 142 12.72 6.91 22.00
N VAL A 143 12.84 5.74 21.38
CA VAL A 143 14.09 5.26 20.76
C VAL A 143 14.28 5.83 19.36
N TYR A 144 13.20 6.12 18.62
CA TYR A 144 13.30 6.58 17.23
C TYR A 144 14.14 7.84 17.02
N PRO A 145 14.05 8.90 17.86
CA PRO A 145 14.93 10.06 17.72
C PRO A 145 16.43 9.72 17.72
N SER A 146 16.84 8.70 18.49
CA SER A 146 18.25 8.26 18.55
C SER A 146 18.65 7.53 17.27
N MET A 147 17.76 6.69 16.73
CA MET A 147 17.94 6.02 15.43
C MET A 147 18.03 7.01 14.26
N ILE A 148 17.23 8.08 14.29
CA ILE A 148 17.27 9.16 13.29
C ILE A 148 18.64 9.84 13.30
N LEU A 149 19.15 10.23 14.48
CA LEU A 149 20.45 10.90 14.60
C LEU A 149 21.61 9.97 14.19
N GLU A 150 21.49 8.68 14.48
CA GLU A 150 22.46 7.68 14.02
C GLU A 150 22.48 7.57 12.49
N TYR A 151 21.31 7.50 11.86
CA TYR A 151 21.19 7.50 10.40
C TYR A 151 21.78 8.77 9.79
N LEU A 152 21.50 9.95 10.35
CA LEU A 152 22.07 11.21 9.89
C LEU A 152 23.59 11.24 9.99
N ASN A 153 24.14 10.73 11.09
CA ASN A 153 25.59 10.67 11.29
C ASN A 153 26.26 9.76 10.25
N GLU A 154 25.70 8.57 10.01
CA GLU A 154 26.20 7.64 8.98
C GLU A 154 26.04 8.22 7.57
N TYR A 155 24.91 8.86 7.26
CA TYR A 155 24.71 9.55 5.99
C TYR A 155 25.78 10.62 5.76
N TYR A 156 26.02 11.46 6.78
CA TYR A 156 27.02 12.51 6.72
C TYR A 156 28.42 11.95 6.52
N LYS A 157 28.84 11.00 7.36
CA LYS A 157 30.16 10.35 7.31
C LYS A 157 30.48 9.79 5.92
N ASN A 158 29.52 9.12 5.30
CA ASN A 158 29.68 8.49 4.00
C ASN A 158 29.68 9.48 2.82
N ARG A 159 29.19 10.70 3.01
CA ARG A 159 29.01 11.70 1.92
C ARG A 159 29.73 13.02 2.14
N LYS A 160 30.43 13.19 3.27
CA LYS A 160 31.04 14.47 3.67
C LYS A 160 31.89 15.14 2.58
N GLN A 161 32.68 14.35 1.84
CA GLN A 161 33.53 14.85 0.75
C GLN A 161 32.76 15.38 -0.47
N TYR A 162 31.53 14.91 -0.69
CA TYR A 162 30.67 15.38 -1.78
C TYR A 162 29.80 16.56 -1.34
N ILE A 163 29.43 16.59 -0.06
CA ILE A 163 28.72 17.71 0.57
C ILE A 163 29.67 18.92 0.68
N PHE A 164 30.92 18.68 1.09
CA PHE A 164 31.99 19.66 1.29
C PHE A 164 33.29 19.19 0.60
N PRO A 165 33.46 19.46 -0.71
CA PRO A 165 34.70 19.16 -1.43
C PRO A 165 35.92 19.88 -0.79
N GLU A 166 37.12 19.29 -0.90
CA GLU A 166 38.33 19.72 -0.19
C GLU A 166 38.68 21.22 -0.37
N ASN A 167 39.22 21.83 0.71
CA ASN A 167 39.63 23.24 0.93
C ASN A 167 38.67 24.21 1.65
N GLU A 168 37.50 23.76 2.14
CA GLU A 168 36.56 24.66 2.85
C GLU A 168 36.24 24.29 4.31
N TYR A 169 36.87 23.23 4.83
CA TYR A 169 36.67 22.73 6.20
C TYR A 169 37.15 23.69 7.30
N ALA A 170 37.84 24.76 6.94
CA ALA A 170 38.66 25.54 7.85
C ALA A 170 38.04 26.92 8.14
N LYS A 171 37.44 27.07 9.34
CA LYS A 171 37.95 27.95 10.43
C LYS A 171 36.91 28.54 11.37
N ASP A 172 35.61 28.48 11.07
CA ASP A 172 34.61 29.03 11.99
C ASP A 172 33.79 27.96 12.71
N HIS A 173 34.24 27.66 13.93
CA HIS A 173 33.59 26.78 14.91
C HIS A 173 32.77 27.57 15.95
N THR A 174 32.76 28.91 15.89
CA THR A 174 32.09 29.73 16.90
C THR A 174 30.58 29.49 16.94
N ILE A 175 30.00 29.20 15.78
CA ILE A 175 28.56 28.93 15.62
C ILE A 175 28.11 27.71 16.44
N TRP A 176 28.98 26.71 16.63
CA TRP A 176 28.67 25.48 17.38
C TRP A 176 29.29 25.39 18.74
N LYS A 177 29.91 26.46 19.23
CA LYS A 177 30.65 26.42 20.49
C LYS A 177 29.80 25.88 21.64
N GLU A 178 28.57 26.35 21.81
CA GLU A 178 27.66 25.91 22.87
C GLU A 178 27.26 24.44 22.77
N ILE A 179 27.14 23.89 21.55
CA ILE A 179 26.90 22.45 21.34
C ILE A 179 28.16 21.67 21.70
N LEU A 180 29.32 22.11 21.20
CA LEU A 180 30.60 21.43 21.37
C LEU A 180 31.12 21.49 22.82
N GLU A 181 30.61 22.40 23.66
CA GLU A 181 30.86 22.40 25.11
C GLU A 181 30.37 21.11 25.80
N TRP A 182 29.47 20.36 25.16
CA TRP A 182 28.98 19.06 25.63
C TRP A 182 29.71 17.87 25.00
N ILE A 183 30.84 18.11 24.33
CA ILE A 183 31.74 17.03 23.89
C ILE A 183 32.27 16.34 25.15
N GLY A 184 31.96 15.06 25.29
CA GLY A 184 32.66 14.18 26.23
C GLY A 184 33.87 13.53 25.56
N ASP A 185 34.79 12.99 26.36
CA ASP A 185 36.05 12.38 25.92
C ASP A 185 35.85 11.37 24.76
N ALA A 186 34.81 10.53 24.85
CA ALA A 186 34.49 9.53 23.82
C ALA A 186 34.08 10.11 22.45
N VAL A 187 33.52 11.33 22.41
CA VAL A 187 33.21 12.03 21.16
C VAL A 187 34.45 12.68 20.58
N ASP A 188 35.36 13.13 21.45
CA ASP A 188 36.55 13.85 21.01
C ASP A 188 37.59 12.94 20.33
N GLU A 189 37.64 11.67 20.74
CA GLU A 189 38.46 10.60 20.14
C GLU A 189 37.96 10.14 18.75
N THR A 190 36.83 10.64 18.26
CA THR A 190 36.31 10.28 16.92
C THR A 190 36.93 11.12 15.80
N ASP A 191 37.21 10.50 14.65
CA ASP A 191 37.70 11.15 13.40
C ASP A 191 36.63 12.02 12.68
N LEU A 192 35.65 12.53 13.44
CA LEU A 192 34.57 13.37 12.93
C LEU A 192 35.00 14.84 12.92
N ASP A 193 34.59 15.55 11.87
CA ASP A 193 34.63 17.01 11.87
C ASP A 193 33.53 17.59 12.79
N VAL A 194 33.47 18.91 12.88
CA VAL A 194 32.55 19.60 13.78
C VAL A 194 31.06 19.31 13.52
N ILE A 195 30.65 19.06 12.27
CA ILE A 195 29.25 18.72 11.99
C ILE A 195 28.95 17.32 12.50
N GLY A 196 29.83 16.35 12.22
CA GLY A 196 29.70 15.00 12.75
C GLY A 196 29.72 14.96 14.28
N LYS A 197 30.66 15.69 14.92
CA LYS A 197 30.73 15.81 16.38
C LYS A 197 29.45 16.41 16.96
N ALA A 198 28.90 17.47 16.36
CA ALA A 198 27.66 18.09 16.81
C ALA A 198 26.46 17.14 16.73
N ILE A 199 26.32 16.36 15.65
CA ILE A 199 25.25 15.34 15.53
C ILE A 199 25.38 14.29 16.65
N LEU A 200 26.60 13.83 16.93
CA LEU A 200 26.86 12.85 17.99
C LEU A 200 26.57 13.42 19.40
N VAL A 201 26.92 14.69 19.65
CA VAL A 201 26.54 15.39 20.88
C VAL A 201 25.03 15.46 21.03
N LEU A 202 24.29 15.85 19.99
CA LEU A 202 22.83 15.88 20.03
C LEU A 202 22.26 14.50 20.36
N LYS A 203 22.82 13.42 19.80
CA LYS A 203 22.41 12.04 20.13
C LYS A 203 22.67 11.70 21.60
N ASN A 204 23.83 12.07 22.14
CA ASN A 204 24.16 11.81 23.54
C ASN A 204 23.25 12.57 24.49
N LEU A 205 22.98 13.86 24.21
CA LEU A 205 22.07 14.68 25.01
C LEU A 205 20.62 14.19 24.92
N LEU A 206 20.18 13.74 23.75
CA LEU A 206 18.87 13.14 23.54
C LEU A 206 18.65 11.93 24.48
N ASN A 207 19.66 11.07 24.62
CA ASN A 207 19.58 9.89 25.50
C ASN A 207 19.53 10.25 27.01
N GLN A 208 19.83 11.51 27.37
CA GLN A 208 19.81 12.04 28.73
C GLN A 208 18.55 12.88 29.02
N LEU A 209 17.63 13.00 28.06
CA LEU A 209 16.38 13.74 28.25
C LEU A 209 15.60 13.21 29.45
N SER A 210 15.00 14.12 30.21
CA SER A 210 14.18 13.87 31.42
C SER A 210 14.89 13.25 32.63
N LYS A 211 16.16 12.81 32.51
CA LYS A 211 17.00 12.41 33.66
C LYS A 211 17.97 13.51 34.08
N ASP A 212 18.74 14.03 33.13
CA ASP A 212 19.87 14.96 33.42
C ASP A 212 19.90 16.18 32.49
N PHE A 213 19.05 16.23 31.45
CA PHE A 213 19.02 17.34 30.49
C PHE A 213 17.58 17.86 30.18
N PRO A 214 17.30 19.17 30.37
CA PRO A 214 15.98 19.74 30.12
C PRO A 214 15.58 19.75 28.63
N HIS A 215 14.30 19.45 28.34
CA HIS A 215 13.76 19.42 26.97
C HIS A 215 13.95 20.77 26.25
N ASP A 216 13.61 21.89 26.89
CA ASP A 216 13.73 23.23 26.30
C ASP A 216 15.18 23.58 25.91
N ARG A 217 16.14 23.10 26.70
CA ARG A 217 17.56 23.32 26.40
C ARG A 217 17.98 22.49 25.18
N PHE A 218 17.52 21.25 25.07
CA PHE A 218 17.80 20.40 23.92
C PHE A 218 17.21 20.95 22.63
N LEU A 219 15.96 21.41 22.68
CA LEU A 219 15.30 22.04 21.53
C LEU A 219 16.06 23.29 21.05
N LYS A 220 16.59 24.12 21.98
CA LYS A 220 17.45 25.25 21.63
C LYS A 220 18.76 24.83 20.94
N LEU A 221 19.39 23.75 21.39
CA LEU A 221 20.60 23.24 20.74
C LEU A 221 20.31 22.68 19.33
N ILE A 222 19.13 22.08 19.11
CA ILE A 222 18.70 21.71 17.75
C ILE A 222 18.50 22.95 16.89
N ASP A 223 17.78 23.96 17.38
CA ASP A 223 17.53 25.21 16.64
C ASP A 223 18.84 25.90 16.27
N GLN A 224 19.75 26.00 17.23
CA GLN A 224 21.12 26.40 16.97
C GLN A 224 21.68 25.55 15.84
N PHE A 225 21.79 24.22 15.99
CA PHE A 225 22.38 23.28 15.01
C PHE A 225 21.85 23.46 13.57
N VAL A 226 20.57 23.74 13.41
CA VAL A 226 19.95 23.98 12.11
C VAL A 226 20.38 25.33 11.53
N ASP A 227 20.34 26.41 12.31
CA ASP A 227 20.65 27.79 11.85
C ASP A 227 22.10 27.95 11.35
N GLY A 228 23.05 27.42 12.12
CA GLY A 228 24.45 27.42 11.73
C GLY A 228 24.77 26.47 10.57
N LEU A 229 24.01 25.39 10.40
CA LEU A 229 24.16 24.52 9.24
C LEU A 229 23.64 25.25 8.01
N TRP A 230 22.48 25.92 8.10
CA TRP A 230 21.94 26.77 7.04
C TRP A 230 22.96 27.81 6.59
N THR A 231 23.56 28.53 7.54
CA THR A 231 24.59 29.55 7.26
C THR A 231 25.75 28.98 6.43
N LYS A 232 26.12 27.71 6.63
CA LYS A 232 27.14 27.01 5.85
C LYS A 232 26.61 26.46 4.52
N MET A 233 25.31 26.24 4.35
CA MET A 233 24.75 25.52 3.20
C MET A 233 24.03 26.42 2.20
N GLU A 234 23.42 27.52 2.64
CA GLU A 234 22.52 28.39 1.86
C GLU A 234 23.07 28.73 0.47
N LYS A 235 24.32 29.17 0.37
CA LYS A 235 24.94 29.57 -0.90
C LYS A 235 25.26 28.40 -1.85
N ARG A 236 25.16 27.15 -1.37
CA ARG A 236 25.59 25.93 -2.08
C ARG A 236 24.44 25.03 -2.46
N ILE A 237 23.28 25.13 -1.82
CA ILE A 237 22.15 24.23 -2.10
C ILE A 237 21.68 24.32 -3.57
N GLU A 238 21.87 25.45 -4.24
CA GLU A 238 21.52 25.59 -5.65
C GLU A 238 22.53 24.92 -6.60
N SER A 239 23.81 24.90 -6.24
CA SER A 239 24.91 24.43 -7.10
C SER A 239 25.43 23.04 -6.77
N ASN A 240 25.15 22.52 -5.57
CA ASN A 240 25.58 21.20 -5.11
C ASN A 240 24.38 20.36 -4.64
N THR A 241 24.01 19.36 -5.44
CA THR A 241 22.92 18.42 -5.16
C THR A 241 23.11 17.65 -3.85
N GLU A 242 24.33 17.22 -3.52
CA GLU A 242 24.60 16.47 -2.28
C GLU A 242 24.47 17.36 -1.05
N ALA A 243 24.91 18.62 -1.14
CA ALA A 243 24.66 19.61 -0.09
C ALA A 243 23.16 19.86 0.10
N ARG A 244 22.42 20.14 -0.98
CA ARG A 244 20.97 20.36 -0.89
C ARG A 244 20.22 19.18 -0.26
N ARG A 245 20.54 17.95 -0.67
CA ARG A 245 19.93 16.72 -0.13
C ARG A 245 20.30 16.48 1.33
N PHE A 246 21.54 16.78 1.72
CA PHE A 246 21.96 16.71 3.13
C PHE A 246 21.21 17.73 3.99
N TRP A 247 21.05 18.97 3.51
CA TRP A 247 20.23 19.97 4.20
C TRP A 247 18.79 19.48 4.42
N ILE A 248 18.14 19.01 3.35
CA ILE A 248 16.77 18.46 3.41
C ILE A 248 16.68 17.35 4.46
N LEU A 249 17.64 16.41 4.47
CA LEU A 249 17.64 15.29 5.41
C LEU A 249 17.79 15.74 6.86
N VAL A 250 18.70 16.68 7.14
CA VAL A 250 18.92 17.21 8.49
C VAL A 250 17.69 17.96 8.97
N ASP A 251 17.18 18.90 8.17
CA ASP A 251 16.02 19.73 8.51
C ASP A 251 14.77 18.86 8.72
N PHE A 252 14.51 17.90 7.83
CA PHE A 252 13.43 16.91 7.97
C PHE A 252 13.55 16.12 9.28
N SER A 253 14.71 15.54 9.53
CA SER A 253 14.96 14.67 10.67
C SER A 253 14.81 15.41 12.00
N LEU A 254 15.43 16.59 12.11
CA LEU A 254 15.41 17.37 13.34
C LEU A 254 14.07 18.03 13.60
N THR A 255 13.32 18.40 12.56
CA THR A 255 11.93 18.85 12.70
C THR A 255 11.04 17.76 13.27
N ASN A 256 11.15 16.52 12.77
CA ASN A 256 10.40 15.40 13.33
C ASN A 256 10.74 15.16 14.81
N ILE A 257 12.02 15.17 15.19
CA ILE A 257 12.43 15.03 16.60
C ILE A 257 11.86 16.16 17.46
N LYS A 258 11.98 17.42 17.00
CA LYS A 258 11.41 18.59 17.70
C LYS A 258 9.91 18.44 17.92
N GLY A 259 9.18 18.05 16.88
CA GLY A 259 7.74 17.87 16.95
C GLY A 259 7.33 16.75 17.91
N MET A 260 8.03 15.60 17.87
CA MET A 260 7.77 14.50 18.80
C MET A 260 7.91 14.92 20.27
N ILE A 261 8.94 15.73 20.58
CA ILE A 261 9.17 16.26 21.93
C ILE A 261 8.14 17.33 22.30
N ARG A 262 7.89 18.32 21.43
CA ARG A 262 7.01 19.47 21.72
C ARG A 262 5.56 19.05 21.91
N ASP A 263 5.08 18.11 21.10
CA ASP A 263 3.69 17.65 21.13
C ASP A 263 3.49 16.41 22.02
N LYS A 264 4.54 16.00 22.76
CA LYS A 264 4.50 14.88 23.72
C LYS A 264 4.02 13.58 23.07
N VAL A 265 4.56 13.28 21.89
CA VAL A 265 4.18 12.09 21.11
C VAL A 265 4.58 10.81 21.84
N PHE A 266 5.64 10.83 22.64
CA PHE A 266 6.08 9.67 23.42
C PHE A 266 5.06 9.28 24.49
N GLU A 267 4.42 10.27 25.11
CA GLU A 267 3.43 10.09 26.17
C GLU A 267 2.02 9.85 25.62
N ASN A 268 1.65 10.58 24.55
CA ASN A 268 0.28 10.59 24.03
C ASN A 268 0.07 9.64 22.84
N GLY A 269 1.14 9.05 22.30
CA GLY A 269 1.10 8.23 21.10
C GLY A 269 1.09 9.04 19.80
N PHE A 270 1.34 8.37 18.67
CA PHE A 270 1.42 9.02 17.35
C PHE A 270 0.07 9.63 16.93
N GLU A 271 -1.02 8.97 17.27
CA GLU A 271 -2.38 9.36 16.90
C GLU A 271 -2.78 10.72 17.53
N SER A 272 -2.05 11.20 18.55
CA SER A 272 -2.27 12.50 19.19
C SER A 272 -2.06 13.71 18.27
N ILE A 273 -1.33 13.54 17.17
CA ILE A 273 -1.07 14.59 16.17
C ILE A 273 -1.82 14.37 14.84
N ASP A 274 -2.73 13.38 14.77
CA ASP A 274 -3.46 13.06 13.54
C ASP A 274 -4.44 14.15 13.08
N ASP A 275 -4.76 15.14 13.92
CA ASP A 275 -5.58 16.29 13.55
C ASP A 275 -4.83 17.28 12.61
N PHE A 276 -3.51 17.12 12.43
CA PHE A 276 -2.72 17.88 11.46
C PHE A 276 -2.50 17.11 10.15
N ASP A 277 -2.43 17.84 9.04
CA ASP A 277 -1.74 17.33 7.86
C ASP A 277 -0.22 17.27 8.14
N TYR A 278 0.49 16.27 7.61
CA TYR A 278 1.91 16.08 7.89
C TYR A 278 2.78 17.27 7.45
N ARG A 279 2.46 17.93 6.32
CA ARG A 279 3.16 19.15 5.90
C ARG A 279 2.88 20.32 6.83
N GLU A 280 1.62 20.47 7.26
CA GLU A 280 1.22 21.48 8.26
C GLU A 280 2.00 21.28 9.58
N TRP A 281 2.12 20.04 10.03
CA TRP A 281 2.83 19.67 11.25
C TRP A 281 4.35 19.90 11.14
N LEU A 282 4.97 19.53 10.03
CA LEU A 282 6.39 19.83 9.77
C LEU A 282 6.65 21.35 9.78
N LYS A 283 5.77 22.13 9.14
CA LYS A 283 5.86 23.59 9.12
C LYS A 283 5.74 24.19 10.53
N LEU A 284 4.80 23.69 11.33
CA LEU A 284 4.60 24.12 12.72
C LEU A 284 5.88 23.94 13.56
N HIS A 285 6.66 22.88 13.28
CA HIS A 285 7.89 22.57 14.00
C HIS A 285 9.16 23.14 13.36
N GLY A 286 9.02 23.96 12.32
CA GLY A 286 10.09 24.78 11.75
C GLY A 286 10.79 24.21 10.53
N ALA A 287 10.25 23.19 9.85
CA ALA A 287 10.81 22.74 8.58
C ALA A 287 10.80 23.86 7.54
N SER A 288 11.88 23.95 6.76
CA SER A 288 11.98 24.87 5.62
C SER A 288 11.02 24.49 4.49
N GLU A 289 10.66 25.47 3.67
CA GLU A 289 9.85 25.23 2.46
C GLU A 289 10.54 24.25 1.49
N LEU A 290 11.88 24.23 1.45
CA LEU A 290 12.64 23.27 0.68
C LEU A 290 12.40 21.83 1.16
N THR A 291 12.36 21.63 2.48
CA THR A 291 12.10 20.31 3.09
C THR A 291 10.64 19.89 2.93
N ILE A 292 9.70 20.80 3.20
CA ILE A 292 8.27 20.53 3.04
C ILE A 292 7.98 20.09 1.61
N ASN A 293 8.54 20.77 0.61
CA ASN A 293 8.32 20.43 -0.80
C ASN A 293 9.31 19.41 -1.37
N SER A 294 10.12 18.76 -0.52
CA SER A 294 11.14 17.82 -0.97
C SER A 294 10.58 16.50 -1.49
N ALA A 295 11.40 15.80 -2.29
CA ALA A 295 11.07 14.47 -2.78
C ALA A 295 10.82 13.45 -1.66
N ILE A 296 11.46 13.59 -0.50
CA ILE A 296 11.26 12.70 0.66
C ILE A 296 9.83 12.81 1.19
N VAL A 297 9.38 14.03 1.48
CA VAL A 297 8.03 14.22 2.00
C VAL A 297 7.00 13.90 0.92
N GLN A 298 7.27 14.23 -0.35
CA GLN A 298 6.42 13.78 -1.46
C GLN A 298 6.34 12.26 -1.58
N GLY A 299 7.44 11.54 -1.34
CA GLY A 299 7.46 10.08 -1.33
C GLY A 299 6.52 9.49 -0.28
N ILE A 300 6.48 10.08 0.92
CA ILE A 300 5.56 9.66 2.01
C ILE A 300 4.09 9.80 1.59
N TYR A 301 3.72 10.89 0.91
CA TYR A 301 2.37 11.08 0.38
C TYR A 301 2.05 10.14 -0.79
N GLY A 302 3.04 9.85 -1.64
CA GLY A 302 2.92 8.92 -2.76
C GLY A 302 2.62 7.48 -2.31
N LEU A 303 3.20 7.03 -1.20
CA LEU A 303 2.95 5.69 -0.63
C LEU A 303 1.48 5.44 -0.27
N VAL A 304 0.69 6.51 -0.08
CA VAL A 304 -0.73 6.43 0.29
C VAL A 304 -1.66 7.11 -0.72
N PHE A 305 -1.19 7.33 -1.96
CA PHE A 305 -1.95 7.97 -3.03
C PHE A 305 -2.59 9.31 -2.62
N ALA A 306 -1.97 10.05 -1.69
CA ALA A 306 -2.46 11.37 -1.27
C ALA A 306 -2.14 12.47 -2.30
N GLY A 307 -1.30 12.15 -3.28
CA GLY A 307 -0.83 13.08 -4.30
C GLY A 307 0.06 14.18 -3.75
N ARG A 308 0.38 15.19 -4.58
CA ARG A 308 1.24 16.33 -4.21
C ARG A 308 0.55 17.27 -3.24
N SER A 309 -0.70 17.56 -3.52
CA SER A 309 -1.56 18.46 -2.73
C SER A 309 -3.04 18.09 -2.81
N GLN A 310 -3.37 16.91 -3.38
CA GLN A 310 -4.76 16.52 -3.62
C GLN A 310 -5.47 16.11 -2.33
N TYR A 311 -4.77 15.38 -1.46
CA TYR A 311 -5.30 14.92 -0.17
C TYR A 311 -4.31 15.21 0.95
N THR A 312 -4.86 15.39 2.16
CA THR A 312 -4.05 15.49 3.37
C THR A 312 -3.62 14.11 3.86
N PHE A 313 -2.60 14.06 4.71
CA PHE A 313 -2.17 12.85 5.39
C PHE A 313 -1.99 13.13 6.89
N ALA A 314 -2.73 12.42 7.74
CA ALA A 314 -2.67 12.54 9.18
C ALA A 314 -1.22 12.38 9.68
N ALA A 315 -0.71 13.41 10.37
CA ALA A 315 0.71 13.53 10.69
C ALA A 315 1.26 12.37 11.53
N GLY A 316 0.48 11.85 12.47
CA GLY A 316 0.85 10.73 13.32
C GLY A 316 1.01 9.44 12.53
N THR A 317 0.03 9.16 11.67
CA THR A 317 0.07 8.00 10.76
C THR A 317 1.24 8.10 9.77
N ALA A 318 1.48 9.28 9.18
CA ALA A 318 2.60 9.51 8.27
C ALA A 318 3.96 9.29 8.94
N LEU A 319 4.16 9.90 10.12
CA LEU A 319 5.38 9.77 10.91
C LEU A 319 5.61 8.30 11.33
N LYS A 320 4.60 7.64 11.92
CA LYS A 320 4.68 6.24 12.34
C LYS A 320 5.02 5.31 11.17
N GLY A 321 4.39 5.51 10.01
CA GLY A 321 4.68 4.76 8.79
C GLY A 321 6.12 4.94 8.31
N ALA A 322 6.60 6.18 8.24
CA ALA A 322 7.97 6.49 7.83
C ALA A 322 9.02 5.88 8.79
N LEU A 323 8.82 6.02 10.10
CA LEU A 323 9.73 5.46 11.11
C LEU A 323 9.79 3.93 11.04
N ARG A 324 8.64 3.27 10.86
CA ARG A 324 8.61 1.80 10.71
C ARG A 324 9.30 1.33 9.44
N MET A 325 9.06 2.02 8.33
CA MET A 325 9.73 1.73 7.06
C MET A 325 11.24 1.86 7.17
N LEU A 326 11.77 2.85 7.89
CA LEU A 326 13.19 3.12 7.97
C LEU A 326 13.92 2.30 9.03
N PHE A 327 13.28 1.99 10.16
CA PHE A 327 13.99 1.51 11.35
C PHE A 327 13.49 0.16 11.89
N THR A 328 12.35 -0.36 11.40
CA THR A 328 11.78 -1.61 11.93
C THR A 328 11.63 -2.72 10.90
N TYR A 329 12.08 -2.51 9.66
CA TYR A 329 12.07 -3.58 8.66
C TYR A 329 13.05 -4.70 9.02
N LYS A 330 12.73 -5.92 8.59
CA LYS A 330 13.55 -7.12 8.81
C LYS A 330 14.00 -7.68 7.45
N GLY A 331 15.26 -8.03 7.33
CA GLY A 331 15.86 -8.56 6.11
C GLY A 331 16.10 -7.48 5.05
N ALA A 332 15.03 -6.91 4.49
CA ALA A 332 15.05 -5.91 3.42
C ALA A 332 13.93 -4.89 3.64
N VAL A 333 14.06 -3.67 3.10
CA VAL A 333 13.04 -2.63 3.28
C VAL A 333 11.72 -3.03 2.61
N ALA A 334 11.78 -3.74 1.48
CA ALA A 334 10.63 -4.28 0.77
C ALA A 334 10.94 -5.65 0.15
N TYR A 335 9.89 -6.34 -0.29
CA TYR A 335 9.96 -7.65 -0.92
C TYR A 335 9.10 -7.69 -2.19
N ARG A 336 9.66 -8.28 -3.24
CA ARG A 336 9.01 -8.53 -4.53
C ARG A 336 8.34 -9.89 -4.51
N MET A 337 7.02 -9.88 -4.73
CA MET A 337 6.27 -11.10 -5.02
C MET A 337 6.75 -11.69 -6.36
N GLN A 338 7.00 -13.00 -6.39
CA GLN A 338 7.57 -13.72 -7.55
C GLN A 338 6.50 -14.32 -8.49
N ALA A 339 5.27 -13.84 -8.39
CA ALA A 339 4.11 -13.98 -9.28
C ALA A 339 3.11 -12.85 -8.94
N GLY A 340 1.93 -12.82 -9.57
CA GLY A 340 0.91 -11.81 -9.24
C GLY A 340 0.42 -11.94 -7.80
N MET A 341 -0.05 -10.85 -7.18
CA MET A 341 -0.48 -10.87 -5.77
C MET A 341 -1.59 -11.89 -5.52
N GLY A 342 -2.53 -12.04 -6.46
CA GLY A 342 -3.54 -13.10 -6.49
C GLY A 342 -2.94 -14.49 -6.23
N ASP A 343 -1.88 -14.80 -6.96
CA ASP A 343 -1.29 -16.14 -6.97
C ASP A 343 -0.39 -16.38 -5.74
N VAL A 344 0.29 -15.33 -5.26
CA VAL A 344 1.25 -15.41 -4.15
C VAL A 344 0.58 -15.36 -2.78
N ILE A 345 -0.52 -14.62 -2.65
CA ILE A 345 -1.21 -14.37 -1.37
C ILE A 345 -2.53 -15.13 -1.31
N PHE A 346 -3.40 -14.92 -2.32
CA PHE A 346 -4.79 -15.33 -2.24
C PHE A 346 -5.00 -16.79 -2.62
N THR A 347 -4.21 -17.34 -3.55
CA THR A 347 -4.24 -18.78 -3.83
C THR A 347 -3.89 -19.61 -2.59
N PRO A 348 -2.77 -19.36 -1.87
CA PRO A 348 -2.47 -20.12 -0.66
C PRO A 348 -3.59 -20.09 0.39
N ILE A 349 -4.13 -18.90 0.69
CA ILE A 349 -5.20 -18.76 1.67
C ILE A 349 -6.47 -19.48 1.20
N TYR A 350 -6.83 -19.35 -0.08
CA TYR A 350 -7.98 -20.04 -0.68
C TYR A 350 -7.87 -21.55 -0.54
N GLU A 351 -6.73 -22.13 -0.91
CA GLU A 351 -6.50 -23.58 -0.85
C GLU A 351 -6.64 -24.10 0.58
N ILE A 352 -6.03 -23.40 1.56
CA ILE A 352 -6.13 -23.76 2.98
C ILE A 352 -7.59 -23.69 3.45
N LEU A 353 -8.29 -22.58 3.20
CA LEU A 353 -9.68 -22.43 3.64
C LEU A 353 -10.59 -23.50 3.02
N LYS A 354 -10.36 -23.84 1.74
CA LYS A 354 -11.10 -24.91 1.07
C LYS A 354 -10.80 -26.28 1.67
N GLN A 355 -9.53 -26.61 1.96
CA GLN A 355 -9.13 -27.85 2.64
C GLN A 355 -9.71 -27.95 4.05
N ARG A 356 -9.74 -26.83 4.77
CA ARG A 356 -10.36 -26.73 6.08
C ARG A 356 -11.89 -26.91 5.99
N GLY A 357 -12.51 -26.71 4.83
CA GLY A 357 -13.94 -26.94 4.61
C GLY A 357 -14.80 -25.69 4.78
N VAL A 358 -14.19 -24.51 4.69
CA VAL A 358 -14.93 -23.24 4.54
C VAL A 358 -15.64 -23.25 3.19
N GLN A 359 -16.92 -22.88 3.20
CA GLN A 359 -17.71 -22.76 1.98
C GLN A 359 -17.43 -21.40 1.33
N ILE A 360 -17.13 -21.39 0.03
CA ILE A 360 -16.90 -20.14 -0.72
C ILE A 360 -17.88 -20.11 -1.89
N LYS A 361 -18.77 -19.11 -1.89
CA LYS A 361 -19.84 -18.90 -2.86
C LYS A 361 -19.45 -17.73 -3.77
N PHE A 362 -18.83 -18.06 -4.90
CA PHE A 362 -18.56 -17.11 -6.00
C PHE A 362 -19.84 -16.71 -6.71
N PHE A 363 -19.83 -15.57 -7.40
CA PHE A 363 -20.97 -14.98 -8.11
C PHE A 363 -22.14 -14.63 -7.18
N HIS A 364 -21.86 -14.26 -5.94
CA HIS A 364 -22.84 -13.85 -4.94
C HIS A 364 -22.51 -12.43 -4.49
N ARG A 365 -23.22 -11.45 -5.05
CA ARG A 365 -23.07 -10.04 -4.69
C ARG A 365 -23.98 -9.68 -3.53
N VAL A 366 -23.43 -9.07 -2.49
CA VAL A 366 -24.26 -8.49 -1.43
C VAL A 366 -25.04 -7.31 -2.01
N ARG A 367 -26.33 -7.24 -1.68
CA ARG A 367 -27.23 -6.16 -2.10
C ARG A 367 -27.53 -5.22 -0.94
N GLU A 368 -27.81 -5.76 0.24
CA GLU A 368 -28.23 -4.93 1.38
C GLU A 368 -28.04 -5.66 2.72
N LEU A 369 -27.58 -4.94 3.73
CA LEU A 369 -27.64 -5.32 5.14
C LEU A 369 -28.75 -4.51 5.81
N ILE A 370 -29.73 -5.21 6.39
CA ILE A 370 -30.92 -4.59 6.98
C ILE A 370 -30.87 -4.79 8.50
N PRO A 371 -30.81 -3.70 9.28
CA PRO A 371 -30.81 -3.75 10.72
C PRO A 371 -32.19 -4.13 11.27
N GLY A 372 -32.20 -4.75 12.43
CA GLY A 372 -33.38 -5.03 13.26
C GLY A 372 -33.03 -4.90 14.74
N SER A 373 -33.94 -5.35 15.60
CA SER A 373 -33.74 -5.35 17.05
C SER A 373 -34.12 -6.71 17.63
N SER A 374 -33.26 -7.24 18.50
CA SER A 374 -33.52 -8.46 19.27
C SER A 374 -33.06 -8.22 20.70
N ASP A 375 -33.91 -8.53 21.68
CA ASP A 375 -33.63 -8.35 23.11
C ASP A 375 -33.11 -6.94 23.49
N GLY A 376 -33.61 -5.90 22.81
CA GLY A 376 -33.22 -4.51 23.03
C GLY A 376 -31.85 -4.13 22.47
N GLN A 377 -31.19 -5.02 21.73
CA GLN A 377 -29.92 -4.77 21.03
C GLN A 377 -30.15 -4.64 19.52
N SER A 378 -29.46 -3.69 18.89
CA SER A 378 -29.49 -3.49 17.43
C SER A 378 -28.66 -4.56 16.75
N TRP A 379 -29.25 -5.40 15.89
CA TRP A 379 -28.55 -6.46 15.15
C TRP A 379 -28.78 -6.30 13.64
N ILE A 380 -28.03 -7.02 12.82
CA ILE A 380 -28.38 -7.21 11.41
C ILE A 380 -29.36 -8.38 11.32
N GLN A 381 -30.59 -8.08 10.90
CA GLN A 381 -31.67 -9.05 10.83
C GLN A 381 -31.68 -9.80 9.50
N THR A 382 -31.34 -9.11 8.41
CA THR A 382 -31.44 -9.65 7.06
C THR A 382 -30.25 -9.23 6.22
N VAL A 383 -29.74 -10.15 5.40
CA VAL A 383 -28.78 -9.87 4.33
C VAL A 383 -29.39 -10.31 3.00
N LYS A 384 -29.49 -9.38 2.05
CA LYS A 384 -29.90 -9.67 0.67
C LYS A 384 -28.68 -9.93 -0.20
N ILE A 385 -28.71 -11.00 -0.97
CA ILE A 385 -27.64 -11.42 -1.88
C ILE A 385 -28.23 -11.66 -3.27
N GLY A 386 -27.57 -11.13 -4.29
CA GLY A 386 -27.85 -11.44 -5.68
C GLY A 386 -26.94 -12.55 -6.18
N LYS A 387 -27.51 -13.67 -6.61
CA LYS A 387 -26.79 -14.73 -7.33
C LYS A 387 -26.67 -14.32 -8.79
N GLN A 388 -25.46 -13.98 -9.22
CA GLN A 388 -25.23 -13.33 -10.51
C GLN A 388 -25.42 -14.29 -11.68
N VAL A 389 -25.08 -15.57 -11.51
CA VAL A 389 -25.10 -16.57 -12.58
C VAL A 389 -25.54 -17.94 -12.05
N ASN A 390 -25.92 -18.84 -12.96
CA ASN A 390 -26.09 -20.25 -12.64
C ASN A 390 -24.84 -21.04 -13.03
N LEU A 391 -24.38 -21.91 -12.14
CA LEU A 391 -23.27 -22.81 -12.42
C LEU A 391 -23.78 -24.11 -13.05
N LYS A 392 -22.98 -24.71 -13.94
CA LYS A 392 -23.28 -26.01 -14.54
C LYS A 392 -23.08 -27.18 -13.56
N LYS A 393 -22.34 -26.94 -12.47
CA LYS A 393 -22.08 -27.85 -11.35
C LYS A 393 -22.34 -27.12 -10.03
N ASP A 394 -22.37 -27.85 -8.93
CA ASP A 394 -22.66 -27.28 -7.60
C ASP A 394 -21.60 -26.28 -7.12
N GLU A 395 -20.35 -26.43 -7.55
CA GLU A 395 -19.23 -25.58 -7.15
C GLU A 395 -18.46 -25.03 -8.35
N TYR A 396 -17.94 -23.81 -8.20
CA TYR A 396 -17.04 -23.16 -9.14
C TYR A 396 -15.59 -23.39 -8.72
N SER A 397 -14.76 -23.86 -9.65
CA SER A 397 -13.30 -23.99 -9.47
C SER A 397 -12.63 -22.74 -10.08
N PRO A 398 -12.13 -21.79 -9.27
CA PRO A 398 -11.76 -20.46 -9.75
C PRO A 398 -10.34 -20.36 -10.32
N LEU A 399 -9.48 -21.35 -10.07
CA LEU A 399 -8.07 -21.29 -10.45
C LEU A 399 -7.83 -21.97 -11.80
N VAL A 400 -6.87 -21.42 -12.54
CA VAL A 400 -6.27 -22.02 -13.74
C VAL A 400 -4.81 -22.37 -13.45
N ASP A 401 -4.29 -23.46 -14.03
CA ASP A 401 -2.87 -23.79 -13.92
C ASP A 401 -2.06 -22.97 -14.92
N VAL A 402 -1.07 -22.24 -14.43
CA VAL A 402 -0.07 -21.55 -15.27
C VAL A 402 1.31 -21.93 -14.77
N LYS A 403 2.00 -22.78 -15.55
CA LYS A 403 3.35 -23.27 -15.24
C LYS A 403 3.40 -23.98 -13.86
N GLY A 404 2.38 -24.75 -13.51
CA GLY A 404 2.31 -25.49 -12.23
C GLY A 404 1.91 -24.65 -11.02
N LEU A 405 1.47 -23.40 -11.22
CA LEU A 405 0.90 -22.54 -10.19
C LEU A 405 -0.61 -22.39 -10.39
N GLY A 406 -1.38 -22.49 -9.30
CA GLY A 406 -2.80 -22.13 -9.29
C GLY A 406 -2.97 -20.61 -9.32
N CYS A 407 -3.52 -20.10 -10.42
CA CYS A 407 -3.61 -18.68 -10.68
C CYS A 407 -5.04 -18.22 -10.94
N TRP A 408 -5.34 -16.94 -10.69
CA TRP A 408 -6.66 -16.36 -10.90
C TRP A 408 -6.79 -15.81 -12.33
N PRO A 409 -7.78 -16.23 -13.14
CA PRO A 409 -7.96 -15.70 -14.49
C PRO A 409 -8.48 -14.24 -14.46
N SER A 410 -8.11 -13.45 -15.47
CA SER A 410 -8.60 -12.07 -15.64
C SER A 410 -10.10 -12.00 -15.94
N GLU A 411 -10.71 -13.11 -16.34
CA GLU A 411 -12.11 -13.26 -16.72
C GLU A 411 -12.70 -14.52 -16.07
N PRO A 412 -14.03 -14.62 -15.89
CA PRO A 412 -14.66 -15.86 -15.44
C PRO A 412 -14.32 -17.06 -16.34
N ILE A 413 -14.22 -18.25 -15.75
CA ILE A 413 -14.14 -19.51 -16.51
C ILE A 413 -15.55 -19.82 -17.02
N TYR A 414 -15.89 -19.22 -18.16
CA TYR A 414 -17.23 -19.23 -18.76
C TYR A 414 -17.79 -20.65 -18.97
N ASP A 415 -16.93 -21.65 -19.20
CA ASP A 415 -17.34 -23.04 -19.38
C ASP A 415 -18.03 -23.65 -18.14
N GLN A 416 -17.83 -23.09 -16.95
CA GLN A 416 -18.49 -23.52 -15.72
C GLN A 416 -19.85 -22.84 -15.49
N ILE A 417 -20.22 -21.87 -16.33
CA ILE A 417 -21.37 -20.98 -16.15
C ILE A 417 -22.42 -21.24 -17.23
N VAL A 418 -23.69 -21.36 -16.85
CA VAL A 418 -24.81 -21.58 -17.79
C VAL A 418 -24.94 -20.39 -18.74
N GLU A 419 -24.86 -19.17 -18.22
CA GLU A 419 -24.90 -17.94 -19.02
C GLU A 419 -23.53 -17.52 -19.60
N GLY A 420 -22.52 -18.40 -19.57
CA GLY A 420 -21.14 -18.08 -19.92
C GLY A 420 -20.96 -17.43 -21.30
N GLU A 421 -21.59 -18.00 -22.34
CA GLU A 421 -21.54 -17.46 -23.70
C GLU A 421 -22.14 -16.05 -23.80
N THR A 422 -23.20 -15.77 -23.05
CA THR A 422 -23.84 -14.44 -23.03
C THR A 422 -22.91 -13.42 -22.39
N LEU A 423 -22.31 -13.76 -21.25
CA LEU A 423 -21.38 -12.89 -20.55
C LEU A 423 -20.19 -12.54 -21.45
N LYS A 424 -19.59 -13.55 -22.07
CA LYS A 424 -18.44 -13.39 -22.98
C LYS A 424 -18.80 -12.54 -24.20
N LYS A 425 -19.91 -12.83 -24.88
CA LYS A 425 -20.34 -12.12 -26.09
C LYS A 425 -20.59 -10.63 -25.88
N TYR A 426 -21.16 -10.27 -24.73
CA TYR A 426 -21.53 -8.88 -24.43
C TYR A 426 -20.54 -8.17 -23.49
N HIS A 427 -19.40 -8.81 -23.18
CA HIS A 427 -18.37 -8.27 -22.28
C HIS A 427 -18.96 -7.76 -20.95
N ILE A 428 -19.81 -8.60 -20.33
CA ILE A 428 -20.46 -8.23 -19.08
C ILE A 428 -19.48 -8.37 -17.92
N ASP A 429 -19.08 -7.23 -17.36
CA ASP A 429 -18.32 -7.20 -16.12
C ASP A 429 -19.24 -7.52 -14.92
N LEU A 430 -18.92 -8.62 -14.23
CA LEU A 430 -19.63 -9.07 -13.03
C LEU A 430 -19.10 -8.43 -11.75
N GLU A 431 -17.99 -7.70 -11.80
CA GLU A 431 -17.45 -6.91 -10.68
C GLU A 431 -17.97 -5.45 -10.71
N ASP A 432 -18.69 -5.05 -11.78
CA ASP A 432 -19.26 -3.70 -11.94
C ASP A 432 -20.52 -3.47 -11.09
N TYR A 433 -20.43 -2.50 -10.16
CA TYR A 433 -21.54 -2.11 -9.26
C TYR A 433 -22.70 -1.44 -9.98
N TRP A 434 -22.46 -0.78 -11.11
CA TRP A 434 -23.49 -0.11 -11.91
C TRP A 434 -23.99 -0.97 -13.07
N SER A 435 -23.54 -2.23 -13.15
CA SER A 435 -23.91 -3.17 -14.19
C SER A 435 -25.42 -3.39 -14.26
N LYS A 436 -25.96 -3.36 -15.48
CA LYS A 436 -27.37 -3.67 -15.77
C LYS A 436 -27.66 -5.17 -15.78
N TRP A 437 -26.64 -6.01 -15.55
CA TRP A 437 -26.81 -7.45 -15.47
C TRP A 437 -27.79 -7.83 -14.37
N GLN A 438 -28.83 -8.56 -14.74
CA GLN A 438 -29.85 -9.05 -13.82
C GLN A 438 -29.37 -10.34 -13.15
N ASP A 439 -29.40 -10.34 -11.82
CA ASP A 439 -29.17 -11.54 -11.02
C ASP A 439 -30.18 -12.61 -11.39
N LYS A 440 -29.76 -13.87 -11.31
CA LYS A 440 -30.62 -15.03 -11.60
C LYS A 440 -31.52 -15.37 -10.44
N GLU A 441 -31.12 -14.98 -9.23
CA GLU A 441 -31.86 -15.24 -8.01
C GLU A 441 -31.52 -14.18 -6.96
N GLU A 442 -32.54 -13.72 -6.23
CA GLU A 442 -32.35 -12.96 -5.00
C GLU A 442 -32.47 -13.91 -3.81
N ILE A 443 -31.41 -13.98 -3.01
CA ILE A 443 -31.30 -14.81 -1.83
C ILE A 443 -31.44 -13.90 -0.61
N VAL A 444 -32.39 -14.23 0.27
CA VAL A 444 -32.62 -13.51 1.52
C VAL A 444 -32.17 -14.39 2.68
N LEU A 445 -31.10 -13.98 3.35
CA LEU A 445 -30.59 -14.65 4.55
C LEU A 445 -31.17 -13.98 5.79
N GLU A 446 -31.66 -14.78 6.73
CA GLU A 446 -32.30 -14.31 7.97
C GLU A 446 -31.50 -14.72 9.22
N TYR A 447 -31.36 -13.79 10.17
CA TYR A 447 -30.73 -14.05 11.46
C TYR A 447 -31.46 -15.20 12.22
N GLY A 448 -30.69 -16.09 12.84
CA GLY A 448 -31.15 -17.25 13.62
C GLY A 448 -31.54 -18.46 12.77
N LYS A 449 -31.79 -18.25 11.47
CA LYS A 449 -32.10 -19.28 10.48
C LYS A 449 -30.90 -19.59 9.60
N ASP A 450 -30.38 -18.58 8.89
CA ASP A 450 -29.35 -18.74 7.87
C ASP A 450 -27.97 -18.31 8.36
N PHE A 451 -27.91 -17.33 9.27
CA PHE A 451 -26.69 -16.91 9.94
C PHE A 451 -26.96 -16.52 11.40
N ASP A 452 -25.93 -16.62 12.23
CA ASP A 452 -25.91 -16.14 13.61
C ASP A 452 -24.93 -14.96 13.74
N ARG A 453 -23.82 -14.96 12.99
CA ARG A 453 -22.80 -13.88 12.95
C ARG A 453 -22.42 -13.49 11.53
N ILE A 454 -22.04 -12.23 11.35
CA ILE A 454 -21.59 -11.65 10.09
C ILE A 454 -20.17 -11.09 10.26
N VAL A 455 -19.29 -11.38 9.30
CA VAL A 455 -18.06 -10.61 9.06
C VAL A 455 -18.25 -9.79 7.78
N PHE A 456 -18.13 -8.48 7.85
CA PHE A 456 -18.23 -7.58 6.70
C PHE A 456 -16.83 -7.02 6.36
N GLY A 457 -16.26 -7.51 5.26
CA GLY A 457 -14.95 -7.08 4.76
C GLY A 457 -14.98 -6.40 3.39
N ILE A 458 -16.17 -5.97 2.94
CA ILE A 458 -16.32 -5.16 1.73
C ILE A 458 -15.84 -3.73 2.04
N SER A 459 -15.06 -3.14 1.13
CA SER A 459 -14.42 -1.84 1.39
C SER A 459 -15.45 -0.71 1.59
N ILE A 460 -15.04 0.30 2.36
CA ILE A 460 -15.85 1.42 2.83
C ILE A 460 -16.62 2.16 1.72
N GLY A 461 -16.04 2.25 0.51
CA GLY A 461 -16.68 2.93 -0.62
C GLY A 461 -17.99 2.28 -1.06
N ALA A 462 -18.20 0.99 -0.77
CA ALA A 462 -19.45 0.28 -1.10
C ALA A 462 -20.54 0.41 -0.03
N ILE A 463 -20.25 0.93 1.17
CA ILE A 463 -21.22 1.05 2.26
C ILE A 463 -22.47 1.85 1.86
N PRO A 464 -22.40 2.96 1.09
CA PRO A 464 -23.59 3.66 0.60
C PRO A 464 -24.54 2.78 -0.21
N PHE A 465 -24.02 1.77 -0.93
CA PHE A 465 -24.84 0.83 -1.70
C PHE A 465 -25.44 -0.27 -0.82
N LEU A 466 -24.64 -0.78 0.12
CA LEU A 466 -24.95 -2.01 0.84
C LEU A 466 -25.61 -1.80 2.19
N CYS A 467 -25.49 -0.61 2.78
CA CYS A 467 -25.89 -0.34 4.15
C CYS A 467 -26.77 0.91 4.31
N PRO A 468 -27.70 1.25 3.38
CA PRO A 468 -28.47 2.49 3.46
C PRO A 468 -29.26 2.59 4.78
N LYS A 469 -29.85 1.48 5.25
CA LYS A 469 -30.59 1.44 6.52
C LYS A 469 -29.72 1.58 7.76
N ILE A 470 -28.48 1.12 7.71
CA ILE A 470 -27.51 1.37 8.78
C ILE A 470 -27.16 2.86 8.83
N LEU A 471 -26.90 3.48 7.67
CA LEU A 471 -26.58 4.91 7.58
C LEU A 471 -27.74 5.82 8.02
N GLU A 472 -28.99 5.39 7.80
CA GLU A 472 -30.19 6.08 8.31
C GLU A 472 -30.29 6.06 9.84
N GLN A 473 -29.84 4.98 10.49
CA GLN A 473 -30.12 4.71 11.91
C GLN A 473 -28.91 4.91 12.85
N ASN A 474 -27.68 4.85 12.33
CA ASN A 474 -26.46 4.86 13.13
C ASN A 474 -25.53 6.02 12.74
N SER A 475 -25.51 7.06 13.59
CA SER A 475 -24.71 8.27 13.36
C SER A 475 -23.21 8.01 13.32
N ASN A 476 -22.71 6.99 14.01
CA ASN A 476 -21.28 6.69 14.02
C ASN A 476 -20.82 6.13 12.67
N TRP A 477 -21.65 5.29 12.03
CA TRP A 477 -21.39 4.83 10.66
C TRP A 477 -21.42 5.99 9.67
N LYS A 478 -22.40 6.90 9.81
CA LYS A 478 -22.49 8.09 8.96
C LYS A 478 -21.22 8.96 9.09
N GLN A 479 -20.78 9.25 10.31
CA GLN A 479 -19.55 10.01 10.56
C GLN A 479 -18.30 9.32 10.01
N MET A 480 -18.21 8.00 10.12
CA MET A 480 -17.10 7.22 9.54
C MET A 480 -17.04 7.38 8.02
N ILE A 481 -18.17 7.25 7.30
CA ILE A 481 -18.21 7.41 5.84
C ILE A 481 -17.90 8.85 5.41
N GLU A 482 -18.37 9.84 6.17
CA GLU A 482 -18.10 11.26 5.89
C GLU A 482 -16.63 11.64 6.13
N SER A 483 -15.96 10.98 7.08
CA SER A 483 -14.61 11.34 7.53
C SER A 483 -13.50 10.49 6.91
N VAL A 484 -13.73 9.19 6.69
CA VAL A 484 -12.74 8.26 6.12
C VAL A 484 -12.90 8.25 4.61
N GLN A 485 -12.17 9.15 3.94
CA GLN A 485 -12.25 9.35 2.50
C GLN A 485 -11.56 8.23 1.71
N THR A 486 -11.92 8.14 0.43
CA THR A 486 -11.27 7.27 -0.55
C THR A 486 -10.87 8.07 -1.78
N CYS A 487 -9.85 7.61 -2.51
CA CYS A 487 -9.49 8.16 -3.81
C CYS A 487 -9.48 7.08 -4.90
N LEU A 488 -9.68 7.54 -6.14
CA LEU A 488 -9.48 6.70 -7.33
C LEU A 488 -7.98 6.64 -7.64
N THR A 489 -7.56 5.54 -8.28
CA THR A 489 -6.19 5.42 -8.79
C THR A 489 -6.21 5.07 -10.27
N ASP A 490 -5.28 5.69 -10.99
CA ASP A 490 -4.97 5.39 -12.39
C ASP A 490 -3.76 4.46 -12.42
N ALA A 491 -3.78 3.46 -13.27
CA ALA A 491 -2.63 2.59 -13.51
C ALA A 491 -2.56 2.07 -14.94
N PHE A 492 -1.35 1.69 -15.36
CA PHE A 492 -1.13 0.94 -16.59
C PHE A 492 0.12 0.05 -16.51
N GLN A 493 0.12 -1.03 -17.28
CA GLN A 493 1.26 -1.91 -17.49
C GLN A 493 1.67 -1.93 -18.95
N LEU A 494 2.97 -1.80 -19.22
CA LEU A 494 3.56 -1.91 -20.53
C LEU A 494 4.47 -3.12 -20.61
N TRP A 495 4.31 -3.93 -21.66
CA TRP A 495 5.26 -4.97 -22.04
C TRP A 495 6.09 -4.46 -23.21
N MET A 496 7.42 -4.38 -23.02
CA MET A 496 8.30 -3.69 -23.96
C MET A 496 9.40 -4.60 -24.50
N TYR A 497 9.83 -4.35 -25.74
CA TYR A 497 10.91 -5.09 -26.38
C TYR A 497 12.30 -4.79 -25.82
N PRO A 498 12.70 -3.53 -25.55
CA PRO A 498 13.97 -3.27 -24.87
C PRO A 498 13.87 -3.61 -23.38
N ASP A 499 14.98 -4.00 -22.79
CA ASP A 499 15.13 -4.01 -21.34
C ASP A 499 15.32 -2.58 -20.80
N ILE A 500 15.35 -2.44 -19.47
CA ILE A 500 15.56 -1.17 -18.77
C ILE A 500 16.88 -0.47 -19.16
N ALA A 501 17.93 -1.23 -19.51
CA ALA A 501 19.19 -0.68 -20.01
C ALA A 501 19.03 -0.10 -21.43
N GLY A 502 18.34 -0.80 -22.32
CA GLY A 502 17.99 -0.37 -23.67
C GLY A 502 17.10 0.87 -23.68
N LEU A 503 16.21 1.01 -22.69
CA LEU A 503 15.41 2.23 -22.44
C LEU A 503 16.24 3.43 -21.96
N GLY A 504 17.52 3.23 -21.61
CA GLY A 504 18.45 4.27 -21.21
C GLY A 504 18.37 4.64 -19.73
N TRP A 505 17.76 3.80 -18.88
CA TRP A 505 17.66 4.07 -17.45
C TRP A 505 19.04 4.16 -16.81
N LYS A 506 19.36 5.31 -16.21
CA LYS A 506 20.71 5.61 -15.67
C LYS A 506 21.22 4.57 -14.65
N TYR A 507 20.32 3.95 -13.90
CA TYR A 507 20.66 3.05 -12.78
C TYR A 507 20.40 1.58 -13.09
N TRP A 508 20.34 1.18 -14.37
CA TRP A 508 20.01 -0.19 -14.80
C TRP A 508 20.91 -1.29 -14.22
N LYS A 509 22.12 -0.95 -13.73
CA LYS A 509 23.04 -1.89 -13.08
C LYS A 509 22.69 -2.20 -11.61
N ASN A 510 21.73 -1.49 -11.03
CA ASN A 510 21.21 -1.76 -9.69
C ASN A 510 20.05 -2.76 -9.76
N GLU A 511 19.49 -3.11 -8.62
CA GLU A 511 18.22 -3.82 -8.56
C GLU A 511 17.13 -3.08 -9.37
N PRO A 512 16.15 -3.79 -9.94
CA PRO A 512 15.02 -3.15 -10.62
C PRO A 512 14.36 -2.10 -9.69
N PRO A 513 14.12 -0.86 -10.15
CA PRO A 513 13.69 0.21 -9.27
C PRO A 513 12.21 0.11 -8.88
N VAL A 514 11.91 0.65 -7.69
CA VAL A 514 10.62 1.27 -7.39
C VAL A 514 10.86 2.77 -7.30
N LEU A 515 10.24 3.53 -8.19
CA LEU A 515 10.38 4.98 -8.31
C LEU A 515 9.11 5.67 -7.83
N GLY A 516 9.24 6.74 -7.05
CA GLY A 516 8.13 7.60 -6.61
C GLY A 516 8.41 9.09 -6.78
N SER A 517 7.43 9.92 -6.42
CA SER A 517 7.51 11.40 -6.44
C SER A 517 7.67 12.02 -7.83
N TYR A 518 7.29 11.31 -8.89
CA TYR A 518 7.39 11.80 -10.26
C TYR A 518 6.20 12.67 -10.67
N VAL A 519 5.76 12.57 -11.92
CA VAL A 519 4.68 13.38 -12.52
C VAL A 519 3.33 12.70 -12.31
N GLU A 520 2.39 13.41 -11.71
CA GLU A 520 1.01 12.94 -11.56
C GLU A 520 0.24 12.96 -12.90
N PRO A 521 -0.69 12.03 -13.13
CA PRO A 521 -1.22 11.04 -12.18
C PRO A 521 -0.43 9.72 -12.12
N PHE A 522 0.76 9.64 -12.74
CA PHE A 522 1.58 8.42 -12.81
C PHE A 522 2.93 8.64 -12.12
N ASP A 523 2.88 9.09 -10.88
CA ASP A 523 4.04 9.54 -10.13
C ASP A 523 4.89 8.39 -9.56
N THR A 524 4.39 7.16 -9.70
CA THR A 524 5.04 5.92 -9.29
C THR A 524 5.29 5.00 -10.47
N TRP A 525 6.51 4.46 -10.57
CA TRP A 525 6.92 3.46 -11.56
C TRP A 525 7.59 2.27 -10.86
N CYS A 526 7.19 1.05 -11.20
CA CYS A 526 7.84 -0.17 -10.77
C CYS A 526 8.28 -0.98 -12.00
N ASP A 527 9.55 -1.36 -12.03
CA ASP A 527 10.02 -2.41 -12.94
C ASP A 527 9.57 -3.77 -12.40
N MET A 528 8.72 -4.47 -13.15
CA MET A 528 8.15 -5.78 -12.81
C MET A 528 8.67 -6.90 -13.73
N SER A 529 9.80 -6.69 -14.40
CA SER A 529 10.35 -7.64 -15.39
C SER A 529 10.70 -9.01 -14.80
N HIS A 530 10.87 -9.10 -13.48
CA HIS A 530 11.04 -10.37 -12.77
C HIS A 530 9.83 -11.31 -12.91
N LEU A 531 8.66 -10.80 -13.34
CA LEU A 531 7.44 -11.57 -13.56
C LEU A 531 7.35 -12.23 -14.94
N ILE A 532 8.16 -11.83 -15.92
CA ILE A 532 8.10 -12.36 -17.31
C ILE A 532 8.22 -13.90 -17.31
N ASN A 533 9.05 -14.46 -16.43
CA ASN A 533 9.22 -15.90 -16.31
C ASN A 533 7.98 -16.65 -15.79
N ARG A 534 7.01 -15.93 -15.19
CA ARG A 534 5.71 -16.45 -14.74
C ARG A 534 4.60 -16.27 -15.76
N GLU A 535 4.87 -15.60 -16.86
CA GLU A 535 3.95 -15.45 -17.99
C GLU A 535 4.29 -16.51 -19.06
N SER A 536 3.39 -16.78 -20.01
CA SER A 536 3.49 -17.87 -20.99
C SER A 536 3.86 -17.39 -22.39
N TRP A 537 4.68 -16.35 -22.50
CA TRP A 537 5.10 -15.77 -23.79
C TRP A 537 5.76 -16.80 -24.70
N SER A 538 5.51 -16.67 -26.01
CA SER A 538 6.26 -17.41 -27.04
C SER A 538 7.65 -16.81 -27.27
N ASP A 539 8.59 -17.61 -27.75
CA ASP A 539 9.95 -17.16 -28.09
C ASP A 539 9.96 -15.98 -29.09
N SER A 540 8.98 -15.92 -29.99
CA SER A 540 8.86 -14.85 -30.99
C SER A 540 8.22 -13.56 -30.49
N LEU A 541 7.59 -13.58 -29.32
CA LEU A 541 6.84 -12.46 -28.74
C LEU A 541 7.12 -12.35 -27.24
N SER A 542 8.38 -12.44 -26.83
CA SER A 542 8.76 -12.28 -25.43
C SER A 542 9.18 -10.83 -25.14
N PRO A 543 8.59 -10.16 -24.15
CA PRO A 543 9.03 -8.85 -23.70
C PRO A 543 10.32 -8.98 -22.87
N ASN A 544 11.12 -7.92 -22.83
CA ASN A 544 12.31 -7.83 -21.98
C ASN A 544 12.11 -6.85 -20.80
N HIS A 545 11.00 -6.13 -20.78
CA HIS A 545 10.64 -5.23 -19.70
C HIS A 545 9.13 -5.22 -19.44
N ILE A 546 8.76 -5.22 -18.16
CA ILE A 546 7.40 -4.91 -17.71
C ILE A 546 7.46 -3.65 -16.87
N ALA A 547 6.82 -2.58 -17.33
CA ALA A 547 6.72 -1.33 -16.59
C ALA A 547 5.31 -1.17 -16.03
N TYR A 548 5.19 -1.05 -14.70
CA TYR A 548 3.94 -0.72 -14.04
C TYR A 548 3.97 0.73 -13.58
N PHE A 549 2.97 1.53 -13.95
CA PHE A 549 2.80 2.90 -13.48
C PHE A 549 1.49 3.05 -12.72
N CYS A 550 1.49 3.89 -11.68
CA CYS A 550 0.27 4.30 -11.01
C CYS A 550 0.41 5.64 -10.28
N GLY A 551 -0.73 6.17 -9.85
CA GLY A 551 -0.86 7.28 -8.93
C GLY A 551 -2.34 7.66 -8.70
N PRO A 552 -2.62 8.69 -7.91
CA PRO A 552 -3.99 9.15 -7.69
C PRO A 552 -4.59 9.67 -8.98
N SER A 553 -5.84 9.29 -9.28
CA SER A 553 -6.55 9.86 -10.43
C SER A 553 -6.75 11.38 -10.22
N PRO A 554 -6.77 12.18 -11.30
CA PRO A 554 -7.01 13.62 -11.19
C PRO A 554 -8.30 13.97 -10.42
N PRO A 555 -8.32 15.13 -9.73
CA PRO A 555 -9.48 15.56 -8.96
C PRO A 555 -10.72 15.74 -9.86
N GLY A 556 -11.91 15.52 -9.29
CA GLY A 556 -13.19 15.71 -9.99
C GLY A 556 -13.62 14.54 -10.88
N ILE A 557 -12.88 13.43 -10.90
CA ILE A 557 -13.27 12.19 -11.60
C ILE A 557 -14.21 11.33 -10.75
N ALA A 558 -14.05 11.36 -9.42
CA ALA A 558 -14.92 10.63 -8.51
C ALA A 558 -16.39 11.10 -8.63
N PRO A 559 -17.36 10.18 -8.68
CA PRO A 559 -18.76 10.55 -8.75
C PRO A 559 -19.18 11.30 -7.47
N ILE A 560 -19.92 12.41 -7.64
CA ILE A 560 -20.44 13.22 -6.51
C ILE A 560 -21.41 12.38 -5.68
N ASP A 561 -22.34 11.70 -6.34
CA ASP A 561 -23.19 10.69 -5.73
C ASP A 561 -22.59 9.32 -6.03
N PRO A 562 -22.12 8.57 -5.02
CA PRO A 562 -21.54 7.25 -5.26
C PRO A 562 -22.51 6.29 -5.97
N LEU A 563 -23.83 6.48 -5.85
CA LEU A 563 -24.84 5.59 -6.44
C LEU A 563 -25.06 5.82 -7.94
N VAL A 564 -24.59 6.95 -8.49
CA VAL A 564 -24.77 7.30 -9.90
C VAL A 564 -23.62 6.74 -10.73
N ASP A 565 -23.95 6.05 -11.83
CA ASP A 565 -22.97 5.53 -12.79
C ASP A 565 -22.09 6.68 -13.33
N PRO A 566 -20.75 6.64 -13.12
CA PRO A 566 -19.84 7.67 -13.59
C PRO A 566 -19.55 7.61 -15.11
N ASN A 567 -20.26 6.73 -15.84
CA ASN A 567 -19.99 6.35 -17.22
C ASN A 567 -18.57 5.79 -17.36
N ILE A 568 -18.37 4.58 -16.84
CA ILE A 568 -17.06 3.91 -16.78
C ILE A 568 -16.35 3.93 -18.14
N SER A 569 -17.06 3.60 -19.23
CA SER A 569 -16.47 3.59 -20.58
C SER A 569 -15.87 4.94 -20.95
N LYS A 570 -16.57 6.06 -20.66
CA LYS A 570 -16.03 7.41 -20.89
C LYS A 570 -14.83 7.71 -20.00
N GLN A 571 -14.80 7.22 -18.76
CA GLN A 571 -13.66 7.42 -17.86
C GLN A 571 -12.44 6.61 -18.32
N MET A 572 -12.64 5.42 -18.88
CA MET A 572 -11.57 4.60 -19.48
C MET A 572 -10.97 5.26 -20.72
N GLU A 573 -11.78 5.86 -21.59
CA GLU A 573 -11.24 6.65 -22.72
C GLU A 573 -10.38 7.82 -22.24
N LYS A 574 -10.83 8.54 -21.21
CA LYS A 574 -10.02 9.60 -20.60
C LYS A 574 -8.74 9.06 -19.95
N LEU A 575 -8.77 7.89 -19.32
CA LEU A 575 -7.56 7.27 -18.77
C LEU A 575 -6.55 7.03 -19.90
N LYS A 576 -7.00 6.43 -21.00
CA LYS A 576 -6.17 6.17 -22.17
C LYS A 576 -5.57 7.46 -22.76
N GLU A 577 -6.35 8.54 -22.86
CA GLU A 577 -5.83 9.86 -23.26
C GLU A 577 -4.70 10.33 -22.33
N ARG A 578 -4.88 10.21 -21.01
CA ARG A 578 -3.84 10.55 -20.02
C ARG A 578 -2.59 9.68 -20.15
N VAL A 579 -2.74 8.37 -20.38
CA VAL A 579 -1.60 7.45 -20.57
C VAL A 579 -0.81 7.82 -21.84
N ILE A 580 -1.51 8.07 -22.94
CA ILE A 580 -0.87 8.51 -24.20
C ILE A 580 -0.09 9.81 -23.99
N GLN A 581 -0.72 10.80 -23.36
CA GLN A 581 -0.08 12.07 -23.05
C GLN A 581 1.16 11.88 -22.16
N PHE A 582 1.05 11.07 -21.10
CA PHE A 582 2.17 10.78 -20.21
C PHE A 582 3.36 10.16 -20.95
N LEU A 583 3.11 9.17 -21.81
CA LEU A 583 4.17 8.54 -22.59
C LEU A 583 4.84 9.52 -23.56
N GLN A 584 4.06 10.40 -24.19
CA GLN A 584 4.58 11.41 -25.11
C GLN A 584 5.40 12.51 -24.43
N GLU A 585 4.98 12.96 -23.24
CA GLU A 585 5.54 14.15 -22.61
C GLU A 585 6.54 13.85 -21.49
N ASN A 586 6.39 12.73 -20.78
CA ASN A 586 7.07 12.50 -19.51
C ASN A 586 7.97 11.26 -19.52
N ALA A 587 7.65 10.22 -20.31
CA ALA A 587 8.44 8.98 -20.30
C ALA A 587 9.93 9.19 -20.59
N GLN A 588 10.30 10.17 -21.43
CA GLN A 588 11.69 10.46 -21.77
C GLN A 588 12.57 10.77 -20.55
N SER A 589 12.01 11.42 -19.51
CA SER A 589 12.77 11.78 -18.32
C SER A 589 13.24 10.55 -17.52
N ILE A 590 12.50 9.45 -17.62
CA ILE A 590 12.82 8.18 -16.99
C ILE A 590 13.58 7.28 -17.99
N TRP A 591 13.13 7.26 -19.25
CA TRP A 591 13.66 6.43 -20.31
C TRP A 591 14.16 7.29 -21.47
N PRO A 592 15.40 7.81 -21.41
CA PRO A 592 15.94 8.71 -22.43
C PRO A 592 15.91 8.14 -23.87
N ASN A 593 16.00 6.81 -24.02
CA ASN A 593 15.98 6.15 -25.32
C ASN A 593 14.54 5.77 -25.78
N SER A 594 13.51 6.20 -25.05
CA SER A 594 12.11 5.89 -25.39
C SER A 594 11.50 6.78 -26.46
N VAL A 595 12.24 7.74 -27.00
CA VAL A 595 11.72 8.76 -27.91
C VAL A 595 12.31 8.68 -29.32
N GLN A 596 11.53 9.18 -30.29
CA GLN A 596 11.92 9.48 -31.67
C GLN A 596 11.57 10.95 -31.99
N ALA A 597 11.84 11.41 -33.22
CA ALA A 597 11.57 12.79 -33.64
C ALA A 597 10.11 13.25 -33.44
N ALA A 598 9.14 12.32 -33.41
CA ALA A 598 7.71 12.58 -33.25
C ALA A 598 7.18 12.32 -31.82
N GLY A 599 8.04 12.21 -30.81
CA GLY A 599 7.68 11.90 -29.43
C GLY A 599 7.96 10.45 -29.04
N PHE A 600 7.14 9.85 -28.18
CA PHE A 600 7.32 8.46 -27.73
C PHE A 600 7.43 7.48 -28.90
N ASN A 601 8.42 6.60 -28.84
CA ASN A 601 8.61 5.52 -29.79
C ASN A 601 7.65 4.37 -29.47
N TRP A 602 6.49 4.38 -30.11
CA TRP A 602 5.46 3.36 -29.90
C TRP A 602 5.91 1.95 -30.30
N ASP A 603 6.87 1.81 -31.22
CA ASP A 603 7.37 0.50 -31.66
C ASP A 603 8.19 -0.23 -30.58
N LEU A 604 8.46 0.42 -29.44
CA LEU A 604 9.03 -0.24 -28.26
C LEU A 604 8.02 -1.14 -27.54
N LEU A 605 6.72 -0.90 -27.71
CA LEU A 605 5.67 -1.69 -27.09
C LEU A 605 5.45 -3.00 -27.85
N LEU A 606 5.37 -4.09 -27.09
CA LEU A 606 4.99 -5.38 -27.61
C LEU A 606 3.50 -5.36 -27.97
N ASP A 607 3.20 -5.56 -29.25
CA ASP A 607 1.84 -5.60 -29.77
C ASP A 607 1.73 -6.77 -30.77
N PRO A 608 0.98 -7.84 -30.44
CA PRO A 608 0.77 -8.98 -31.31
C PRO A 608 0.12 -8.61 -32.66
N ASP A 609 -0.75 -7.60 -32.66
CA ASP A 609 -1.49 -7.15 -33.85
C ASP A 609 -0.68 -6.21 -34.74
N LYS A 610 0.52 -5.82 -34.30
CA LYS A 610 1.46 -4.94 -35.03
C LYS A 610 0.78 -3.65 -35.51
N THR A 611 -0.08 -3.07 -34.67
CA THR A 611 -0.71 -1.78 -34.92
C THR A 611 0.35 -0.67 -34.96
N LYS A 612 -0.03 0.53 -35.43
CA LYS A 612 0.89 1.66 -35.64
C LYS A 612 0.61 2.81 -34.68
N GLY A 613 1.68 3.44 -34.20
CA GLY A 613 1.63 4.62 -33.35
C GLY A 613 0.91 4.37 -32.01
N SER A 614 0.19 5.37 -31.52
CA SER A 614 -0.50 5.31 -30.21
C SER A 614 -1.56 4.22 -30.11
N LYS A 615 -2.04 3.65 -31.21
CA LYS A 615 -2.96 2.50 -31.20
C LYS A 615 -2.35 1.25 -30.55
N ARG A 616 -1.03 1.15 -30.44
CA ARG A 616 -0.38 0.05 -29.71
C ARG A 616 -0.79 0.02 -28.23
N ILE A 617 -1.30 1.12 -27.67
CA ILE A 617 -1.79 1.16 -26.29
C ILE A 617 -2.96 0.19 -26.04
N GLU A 618 -3.74 -0.16 -27.07
CA GLU A 618 -4.89 -1.10 -26.95
C GLU A 618 -4.44 -2.52 -26.61
N SER A 619 -3.20 -2.88 -26.96
CA SER A 619 -2.61 -4.17 -26.62
C SER A 619 -2.00 -4.20 -25.21
N GLN A 620 -1.91 -3.05 -24.54
CA GLN A 620 -1.37 -2.92 -23.19
C GLN A 620 -2.49 -3.03 -22.15
N TYR A 621 -2.15 -3.02 -20.87
CA TYR A 621 -3.14 -3.12 -19.80
C TYR A 621 -3.31 -1.77 -19.09
N LEU A 622 -4.55 -1.30 -19.01
CA LEU A 622 -4.93 -0.02 -18.40
C LEU A 622 -5.97 -0.31 -17.32
N ARG A 623 -5.85 0.37 -16.18
CA ARG A 623 -6.68 0.12 -15.01
C ARG A 623 -7.09 1.43 -14.36
N LEU A 624 -8.40 1.65 -14.26
CA LEU A 624 -8.99 2.71 -13.44
C LEU A 624 -9.73 2.05 -12.28
N ASN A 625 -9.22 2.23 -11.06
CA ASN A 625 -9.87 1.70 -9.86
C ASN A 625 -11.03 2.61 -9.43
N ILE A 626 -12.12 2.60 -10.21
CA ILE A 626 -13.30 3.47 -10.02
C ILE A 626 -14.41 2.81 -9.20
N GLN A 627 -14.47 1.48 -9.20
CA GLN A 627 -15.52 0.75 -8.50
C GLN A 627 -15.47 1.06 -7.01
N PRO A 628 -16.61 1.12 -6.30
CA PRO A 628 -16.66 1.51 -4.90
C PRO A 628 -15.75 0.68 -3.98
N THR A 629 -15.52 -0.59 -4.31
CA THR A 629 -14.70 -1.54 -3.56
C THR A 629 -13.20 -1.46 -3.85
N GLU A 630 -12.82 -0.84 -4.97
CA GLU A 630 -11.45 -0.82 -5.48
C GLU A 630 -10.65 0.41 -5.03
N ARG A 631 -11.37 1.45 -4.56
CA ARG A 631 -10.79 2.74 -4.19
C ARG A 631 -9.78 2.61 -3.05
N TYR A 632 -8.71 3.39 -3.15
CA TYR A 632 -7.73 3.46 -2.07
C TYR A 632 -8.34 4.18 -0.87
N VAL A 633 -8.13 3.65 0.34
CA VAL A 633 -8.67 4.25 1.58
C VAL A 633 -7.62 5.17 2.18
N LEU A 634 -7.95 6.45 2.26
CA LEU A 634 -7.05 7.49 2.70
C LEU A 634 -6.98 7.59 4.23
N SER A 635 -5.89 8.19 4.70
CA SER A 635 -5.65 8.52 6.11
C SER A 635 -5.58 10.03 6.27
N ILE A 636 -6.63 10.72 5.87
CA ILE A 636 -6.66 12.18 5.89
C ILE A 636 -6.63 12.71 7.32
N LYS A 637 -6.17 13.96 7.49
CA LYS A 637 -6.11 14.60 8.81
C LYS A 637 -7.46 14.57 9.52
N GLY A 638 -7.44 14.29 10.81
CA GLY A 638 -8.62 14.23 11.69
C GLY A 638 -9.56 13.05 11.46
N SER A 639 -9.28 12.14 10.51
CA SER A 639 -10.19 11.02 10.20
C SER A 639 -10.04 9.80 11.11
N THR A 640 -8.86 9.58 11.71
CA THR A 640 -8.53 8.37 12.47
C THR A 640 -9.56 8.04 13.56
N LYS A 641 -9.99 9.04 14.32
CA LYS A 641 -10.96 8.90 15.44
C LYS A 641 -12.36 8.44 15.03
N TYR A 642 -12.70 8.49 13.74
CA TYR A 642 -14.00 8.06 13.22
C TYR A 642 -13.98 6.63 12.68
N ARG A 643 -12.81 6.00 12.61
CA ARG A 643 -12.71 4.59 12.22
C ARG A 643 -13.30 3.73 13.33
N LEU A 644 -14.30 2.92 13.01
CA LEU A 644 -14.89 1.99 13.97
C LEU A 644 -13.97 0.80 14.19
N SER A 645 -14.00 0.21 15.39
CA SER A 645 -13.28 -1.05 15.66
C SER A 645 -14.06 -2.27 15.14
N ALA A 646 -13.36 -3.39 14.97
CA ALA A 646 -13.92 -4.63 14.40
C ALA A 646 -15.26 -5.06 15.05
N GLY A 647 -15.34 -5.06 16.39
CA GLY A 647 -16.51 -5.52 17.13
C GLY A 647 -17.38 -4.41 17.77
N LYS A 648 -16.95 -3.14 17.78
CA LYS A 648 -17.71 -2.03 18.41
C LYS A 648 -18.28 -1.10 17.35
N ASN A 649 -19.12 -1.65 16.48
CA ASN A 649 -19.77 -0.93 15.37
C ASN A 649 -21.25 -0.64 15.62
N GLY A 650 -21.78 -0.98 16.80
CA GLY A 650 -23.17 -0.75 17.18
C GLY A 650 -24.13 -1.90 16.86
N TYR A 651 -23.64 -3.00 16.29
CA TYR A 651 -24.44 -4.21 16.04
C TYR A 651 -23.79 -5.46 16.64
N SER A 652 -24.51 -6.20 17.51
CA SER A 652 -23.89 -7.29 18.28
C SER A 652 -23.49 -8.51 17.45
N ASN A 653 -24.15 -8.74 16.31
CA ASN A 653 -23.85 -9.87 15.42
C ASN A 653 -22.99 -9.48 14.20
N LEU A 654 -22.58 -8.22 14.07
CA LEU A 654 -21.76 -7.74 12.97
C LEU A 654 -20.32 -7.50 13.45
N VAL A 655 -19.37 -8.07 12.73
CA VAL A 655 -17.94 -7.78 12.86
C VAL A 655 -17.48 -7.17 11.54
N ILE A 656 -16.70 -6.09 11.59
CA ILE A 656 -16.14 -5.43 10.40
C ILE A 656 -14.64 -5.67 10.29
N THR A 657 -14.11 -5.70 9.08
CA THR A 657 -12.67 -5.88 8.81
C THR A 657 -12.24 -5.16 7.52
N GLY A 658 -10.97 -4.80 7.42
CA GLY A 658 -10.39 -4.08 6.28
C GLY A 658 -9.41 -2.97 6.68
N ASP A 659 -8.81 -2.33 5.68
CA ASP A 659 -7.90 -1.18 5.83
C ASP A 659 -8.59 0.13 6.27
N TRP A 660 -9.92 0.12 6.36
CA TRP A 660 -10.78 1.26 6.66
C TRP A 660 -11.26 1.32 8.12
N ILE A 661 -10.95 0.30 8.92
CA ILE A 661 -11.32 0.24 10.34
C ILE A 661 -10.17 0.70 11.24
N GLU A 662 -10.47 0.94 12.51
CA GLU A 662 -9.45 1.25 13.51
C GLU A 662 -8.58 0.02 13.76
N ASN A 663 -7.25 0.19 13.75
CA ASN A 663 -6.33 -0.83 14.24
C ASN A 663 -5.15 -0.20 14.98
N SER A 664 -4.48 -1.00 15.81
CA SER A 664 -3.43 -0.54 16.73
C SER A 664 -2.05 -0.38 16.06
N VAL A 665 -1.89 -0.88 14.84
CA VAL A 665 -0.59 -1.02 14.18
C VAL A 665 -0.32 0.17 13.26
N LEU A 666 -1.23 0.46 12.34
CA LEU A 666 -1.14 1.60 11.43
C LEU A 666 -2.52 1.89 10.83
N ASN A 667 -3.02 3.11 10.94
CA ASN A 667 -4.29 3.51 10.32
C ASN A 667 -4.08 3.99 8.88
N ALA A 668 -3.48 3.15 8.03
CA ALA A 668 -3.21 3.41 6.61
C ALA A 668 -3.78 2.34 5.69
N GLY A 669 -4.11 2.73 4.46
CA GLY A 669 -4.52 1.85 3.36
C GLY A 669 -3.42 0.88 2.94
N CYS A 670 -3.14 -0.16 3.73
CA CYS A 670 -2.06 -1.10 3.42
C CYS A 670 -2.34 -2.54 3.84
N VAL A 671 -1.48 -3.45 3.34
CA VAL A 671 -1.57 -4.90 3.60
C VAL A 671 -1.49 -5.19 5.10
N GLU A 672 -0.50 -4.62 5.81
CA GLU A 672 -0.31 -4.84 7.25
C GLU A 672 -1.57 -4.47 8.04
N SER A 673 -2.12 -3.27 7.81
CA SER A 673 -3.35 -2.80 8.47
C SER A 673 -4.54 -3.71 8.20
N THR A 674 -4.64 -4.25 6.98
CA THR A 674 -5.71 -5.18 6.57
C THR A 674 -5.58 -6.55 7.24
N VAL A 675 -4.35 -7.07 7.38
CA VAL A 675 -4.09 -8.34 8.08
C VAL A 675 -4.39 -8.17 9.57
N VAL A 676 -3.93 -7.07 10.18
CA VAL A 676 -4.18 -6.77 11.59
C VAL A 676 -5.68 -6.64 11.86
N SER A 677 -6.45 -5.95 11.01
CA SER A 677 -7.91 -5.89 11.17
C SER A 677 -8.59 -7.24 11.01
N GLY A 678 -8.10 -8.10 10.11
CA GLY A 678 -8.53 -9.50 9.97
C GLY A 678 -8.34 -10.31 11.26
N ILE A 679 -7.16 -10.19 11.89
CA ILE A 679 -6.82 -10.83 13.17
C ILE A 679 -7.71 -10.28 14.30
N GLN A 680 -7.92 -8.96 14.35
CA GLN A 680 -8.78 -8.34 15.36
C GLN A 680 -10.24 -8.76 15.22
N ALA A 681 -10.75 -8.88 13.99
CA ALA A 681 -12.08 -9.40 13.72
C ALA A 681 -12.23 -10.86 14.17
N ALA A 682 -11.22 -11.70 13.96
CA ALA A 682 -11.25 -13.08 14.44
C ALA A 682 -11.29 -13.20 15.97
N LYS A 683 -10.69 -12.24 16.71
CA LYS A 683 -10.77 -12.18 18.18
C LYS A 683 -12.19 -11.91 18.71
N CYS A 684 -13.12 -11.46 17.86
CA CYS A 684 -14.54 -11.32 18.21
C CYS A 684 -15.30 -12.66 18.21
N PHE A 685 -14.63 -13.76 17.87
CA PHE A 685 -15.15 -15.13 17.91
C PHE A 685 -14.39 -15.89 19.00
N CYS A 686 -15.12 -16.62 19.85
CA CYS A 686 -14.59 -17.34 21.02
C CYS A 686 -13.63 -18.46 20.63
#